data_AF-A0A4Z2CUG2-F1
#
_entry.id   AF-A0A4Z2CUG2-F1
#
_cell.length_a   1.000
_cell.length_b   1.000
_cell.length_c   1.000
_cell.angle_alpha   90.00
_cell.angle_beta   90.00
_cell.angle_gamma   90.00
#
_symmetry.space_group_name_H-M   'P 1'
#
loop_
_entity.id
_entity.type
_entity.pdbx_description
1 polymer ?
#
loop_
_entity_poly.entity_id
_entity_poly.type
_entity_poly.pdbx_seq_one_letter_code
_entity_poly.pdbx_strand_id
1 'polypeptide(L)'
;MGIRGLFTYVQSDDENIISYELHNQRLVIDAENFAALCYRRAALECQYGGEYFAYNCYVRLFLMQFQVCHVNPIFVFDGCHPKEGSKLDTLLRRNVECHKLLRTLSRDPDFKIDLTPLLCRYILVEILREYSIQHIACEREADLSAAELAIYLQCPVTSGDSDFFIYRPRVDNQVYRFIPFLSITPTCQKRFPPCSSCTHSDIPCYFMSCTILNNSGPFYKLKYPMLPLFAILVGNDMASNIRLPPIIQSLIRTSDLRNTSYYQRRIDAIFNWLLNFRDIKEPLSMILSVYNQNERDGVEKTIRSGISDYYLSTSGEHLAHLLGLSPTSQSCKMVNSNIQNARNSLSLSSKDSLEIDKFVVIRNDDEESIFYKWPKELIRRFHCLELIPSLLDYMYVRNGVVMRVVVEDIKSPYSVYQCMSEMRDIVNGLIFGLENHLGTNRKLCGLENGCVTTYRRNTSGDMMKTLIPVKPIKPPCGENCSRESSFLSFFSQLLKVNLDREFQAIEMQGLAVLLVLWFRSSVHAQKAAKNIETSPVGLALSCCAIAVNSNCEFVGRGDRGVDSLDSICTHLNECADLVKSVYCQKNSCCFCIEVVHQLNELQCIAIGLVHLVGLVDVLCPFYLSECGGIGDTLCYRNAFIKCYPLWKLFASGRLLHWLSRLLQSVNPSERFHKMVDEWLPKLLVRNSCMDDQVNSVKEDLAKLFDLIKKLN
;
A
#
# COMPACT_ATOMS: atom_id res chain seq x y z
N MET A 1 12.96 4.16 -2.67
CA MET A 1 11.95 5.14 -3.10
C MET A 1 12.51 6.53 -2.81
N GLY A 2 12.03 7.57 -3.49
CA GLY A 2 12.57 8.93 -3.40
C GLY A 2 13.89 9.16 -4.14
N ILE A 3 14.68 10.12 -3.64
CA ILE A 3 15.97 10.54 -4.19
C ILE A 3 17.02 9.40 -4.24
N ARG A 4 17.34 8.96 -5.45
CA ARG A 4 18.26 7.83 -5.69
C ARG A 4 19.66 8.09 -5.12
N GLY A 5 20.09 7.21 -4.21
CA GLY A 5 21.43 7.22 -3.62
C GLY A 5 21.60 8.10 -2.39
N LEU A 6 20.57 8.89 -2.02
CA LEU A 6 20.64 9.79 -0.86
C LEU A 6 20.80 9.04 0.46
N PHE A 7 20.07 7.94 0.64
CA PHE A 7 20.16 7.12 1.85
C PHE A 7 21.60 6.66 2.12
N THR A 8 22.27 6.10 1.11
CA THR A 8 23.67 5.67 1.20
C THR A 8 24.62 6.84 1.46
N TYR A 9 24.35 8.01 0.89
CA TYR A 9 25.18 9.21 1.10
C TYR A 9 25.09 9.69 2.55
N VAL A 10 23.88 9.86 3.08
CA VAL A 10 23.69 10.31 4.47
C VAL A 10 24.29 9.32 5.47
N GLN A 11 24.16 8.01 5.20
CA GLN A 11 24.75 6.96 6.05
C GLN A 11 26.27 6.81 5.93
N SER A 12 26.90 7.39 4.92
CA SER A 12 28.36 7.25 4.73
C SER A 12 29.20 8.08 5.69
N ASP A 13 28.56 9.02 6.39
CA ASP A 13 29.18 9.90 7.38
C ASP A 13 28.40 9.75 8.70
N ASP A 14 29.07 9.13 9.68
CA ASP A 14 28.53 8.77 10.98
C ASP A 14 28.08 10.01 11.79
N GLU A 15 28.54 11.22 11.46
CA GLU A 15 28.06 12.43 12.12
C GLU A 15 26.62 12.79 11.72
N ASN A 16 26.09 12.26 10.62
CA ASN A 16 24.74 12.56 10.16
C ASN A 16 23.67 11.71 10.86
N ILE A 17 24.04 10.65 11.56
CA ILE A 17 23.12 9.69 12.15
C ILE A 17 23.61 9.29 13.53
N ILE A 18 22.74 9.36 14.53
CA ILE A 18 23.09 8.99 15.91
C ILE A 18 22.25 7.80 16.38
N SER A 19 22.79 7.02 17.32
CA SER A 19 22.05 5.94 17.98
C SER A 19 20.84 6.49 18.74
N TYR A 20 19.74 5.74 18.70
CA TYR A 20 18.49 6.13 19.33
C TYR A 20 17.76 4.90 19.88
N GLU A 21 17.02 5.10 20.99
CA GLU A 21 16.27 4.04 21.65
C GLU A 21 14.78 4.37 21.60
N LEU A 22 14.01 3.58 20.84
CA LEU A 22 12.57 3.71 20.74
C LEU A 22 11.89 3.09 21.97
N HIS A 23 11.34 3.95 22.82
CA HIS A 23 10.66 3.55 24.06
C HIS A 23 9.69 4.63 24.53
N ASN A 24 8.50 4.23 25.01
CA ASN A 24 7.51 5.09 25.67
C ASN A 24 7.17 6.38 24.91
N GLN A 25 6.81 6.25 23.63
CA GLN A 25 6.53 7.40 22.76
C GLN A 25 5.63 7.04 21.58
N ARG A 26 5.07 8.05 20.93
CA ARG A 26 4.42 7.87 19.63
C ARG A 26 5.46 7.71 18.51
N LEU A 27 5.06 7.07 17.42
CA LEU A 27 5.87 6.94 16.21
C LEU A 27 4.95 7.05 14.99
N VAL A 28 5.15 8.06 14.16
CA VAL A 28 4.44 8.15 12.87
C VAL A 28 5.16 7.26 11.85
N ILE A 29 4.41 6.48 11.08
CA ILE A 29 4.95 5.49 10.14
C ILE A 29 4.36 5.76 8.75
N ASP A 30 5.24 5.95 7.76
CA ASP A 30 4.87 5.85 6.34
C ASP A 30 4.48 4.40 6.03
N ALA A 31 3.18 4.18 5.84
CA ALA A 31 2.60 2.85 5.83
C ALA A 31 2.81 2.10 4.51
N GLU A 32 2.83 2.79 3.37
CA GLU A 32 3.03 2.14 2.06
C GLU A 32 4.44 1.56 1.98
N ASN A 33 5.43 2.35 2.45
CA ASN A 33 6.81 1.92 2.53
C ASN A 33 7.02 0.81 3.58
N PHE A 34 6.40 0.94 4.75
CA PHE A 34 6.44 -0.09 5.80
C PHE A 34 5.95 -1.45 5.30
N ALA A 35 4.83 -1.49 4.56
CA ALA A 35 4.26 -2.73 4.06
C ALA A 35 5.26 -3.49 3.16
N ALA A 36 5.85 -2.77 2.19
CA ALA A 36 6.82 -3.36 1.28
C ALA A 36 8.13 -3.78 1.97
N LEU A 37 8.64 -2.96 2.89
CA LEU A 37 9.90 -3.24 3.59
C LEU A 37 9.76 -4.36 4.62
N CYS A 38 8.64 -4.49 5.31
CA CYS A 38 8.38 -5.63 6.19
C CYS A 38 8.39 -6.94 5.41
N TYR A 39 7.71 -6.98 4.26
CA TYR A 39 7.70 -8.17 3.40
C TYR A 39 9.11 -8.57 2.96
N ARG A 40 9.92 -7.59 2.53
CA ARG A 40 11.32 -7.82 2.13
C ARG A 40 12.20 -8.26 3.31
N ARG A 41 12.06 -7.61 4.46
CA ARG A 41 12.85 -7.90 5.67
C ARG A 41 12.56 -9.30 6.22
N ALA A 42 11.34 -9.78 6.06
CA ALA A 42 10.93 -11.15 6.37
C ALA A 42 11.45 -12.19 5.36
N ALA A 43 12.13 -11.75 4.28
CA ALA A 43 12.68 -12.60 3.22
C ALA A 43 11.64 -13.54 2.57
N LEU A 44 10.39 -13.09 2.49
CA LEU A 44 9.28 -13.86 1.95
C LEU A 44 9.35 -13.94 0.42
N GLU A 45 8.86 -15.04 -0.14
CA GLU A 45 8.90 -15.28 -1.58
C GLU A 45 7.86 -14.44 -2.32
N CYS A 46 8.30 -13.65 -3.30
CA CYS A 46 7.41 -12.81 -4.09
C CYS A 46 6.95 -13.49 -5.38
N GLN A 47 7.73 -14.45 -5.91
CA GLN A 47 7.51 -15.05 -7.22
C GLN A 47 6.20 -15.85 -7.33
N TYR A 48 5.61 -16.25 -6.20
CA TYR A 48 4.36 -16.99 -6.16
C TYR A 48 3.11 -16.11 -5.97
N GLY A 49 3.25 -14.78 -6.00
CA GLY A 49 2.14 -13.85 -5.83
C GLY A 49 1.78 -13.55 -4.38
N GLY A 50 2.61 -13.97 -3.40
CA GLY A 50 2.55 -13.58 -2.00
C GLY A 50 2.46 -14.74 -0.99
N GLU A 51 3.16 -14.60 0.14
CA GLU A 51 3.11 -15.48 1.31
C GLU A 51 2.41 -14.74 2.46
N TYR A 52 1.10 -14.60 2.33
CA TYR A 52 0.32 -13.64 3.11
C TYR A 52 0.05 -14.07 4.55
N PHE A 53 -0.02 -15.36 4.83
CA PHE A 53 -0.12 -15.88 6.20
C PHE A 53 1.19 -15.63 6.97
N ALA A 54 2.34 -15.90 6.33
CA ALA A 54 3.66 -15.63 6.91
C ALA A 54 3.89 -14.13 7.12
N TYR A 55 3.49 -13.31 6.15
CA TYR A 55 3.53 -11.85 6.29
C TYR A 55 2.68 -11.35 7.46
N ASN A 56 1.46 -11.89 7.62
CA ASN A 56 0.60 -11.60 8.76
C ASN A 56 1.29 -11.93 10.10
N CYS A 57 1.88 -13.12 10.23
CA CYS A 57 2.62 -13.52 11.43
C CYS A 57 3.78 -12.56 11.74
N TYR A 58 4.58 -12.22 10.73
CA TYR A 58 5.72 -11.32 10.88
C TYR A 58 5.31 -9.92 11.34
N VAL A 59 4.31 -9.31 10.70
CA VAL A 59 3.85 -7.96 11.06
C VAL A 59 3.27 -7.94 12.47
N ARG A 60 2.49 -8.96 12.85
CA ARG A 60 1.93 -9.07 14.21
C ARG A 60 3.04 -9.14 15.27
N LEU A 61 4.06 -9.97 15.04
CA LEU A 61 5.23 -10.05 15.94
C LEU A 61 5.95 -8.71 16.05
N PHE A 62 6.11 -7.99 14.92
CA PHE A 62 6.75 -6.68 14.91
C PHE A 62 5.94 -5.63 15.69
N LEU A 63 4.61 -5.60 15.52
CA LEU A 63 3.72 -4.72 16.29
C LEU A 63 3.75 -5.04 17.79
N MET A 64 3.85 -6.32 18.17
CA MET A 64 4.03 -6.70 19.57
C MET A 64 5.33 -6.15 20.16
N GLN A 65 6.43 -6.04 19.39
CA GLN A 65 7.66 -5.43 19.88
C GLN A 65 7.48 -3.94 20.17
N PHE A 66 6.72 -3.21 19.34
CA PHE A 66 6.36 -1.83 19.64
C PHE A 66 5.58 -1.74 20.95
N GLN A 67 4.58 -2.61 21.14
CA GLN A 67 3.77 -2.65 22.35
C GLN A 67 4.62 -2.93 23.61
N VAL A 68 5.54 -3.91 23.56
CA VAL A 68 6.46 -4.24 24.67
C VAL A 68 7.35 -3.05 25.02
N CYS A 69 7.73 -2.23 24.04
CA CYS A 69 8.53 -1.02 24.26
C CYS A 69 7.68 0.22 24.59
N HIS A 70 6.36 0.08 24.74
CA HIS A 70 5.41 1.19 24.90
C HIS A 70 5.50 2.24 23.78
N VAL A 71 5.79 1.78 22.55
CA VAL A 71 5.74 2.60 21.34
C VAL A 71 4.32 2.55 20.78
N ASN A 72 3.72 3.71 20.56
CA ASN A 72 2.39 3.87 19.98
C ASN A 72 2.50 4.23 18.49
N PRO A 73 2.46 3.25 17.57
CA PRO A 73 2.59 3.51 16.15
C PRO A 73 1.32 4.14 15.56
N ILE A 74 1.49 5.09 14.65
CA ILE A 74 0.43 5.75 13.89
C ILE A 74 0.77 5.61 12.41
N PHE A 75 -0.02 4.85 11.67
CA PHE A 75 0.22 4.56 10.26
C PHE A 75 -0.46 5.58 9.35
N VAL A 76 0.30 6.23 8.48
CA VAL A 76 -0.23 7.19 7.50
C VAL A 76 -0.08 6.57 6.11
N PHE A 77 -1.20 6.38 5.42
CA PHE A 77 -1.26 5.76 4.10
C PHE A 77 -1.48 6.79 3.01
N ASP A 78 -0.87 6.55 1.85
CA ASP A 78 -1.24 7.25 0.61
C ASP A 78 -2.73 7.04 0.29
N GLY A 79 -3.38 8.10 -0.15
CA GLY A 79 -4.69 8.12 -0.78
C GLY A 79 -4.60 7.96 -2.29
N CYS A 80 -5.29 8.85 -3.01
CA CYS A 80 -5.23 8.91 -4.47
C CYS A 80 -3.89 9.52 -4.93
N HIS A 81 -3.49 9.24 -6.17
CA HIS A 81 -2.34 9.93 -6.76
C HIS A 81 -2.60 11.45 -6.90
N PRO A 82 -1.54 12.27 -7.05
CA PRO A 82 -1.69 13.71 -7.26
C PRO A 82 -2.63 14.03 -8.42
N LYS A 83 -3.51 15.02 -8.21
CA LYS A 83 -4.58 15.41 -9.16
C LYS A 83 -4.04 15.72 -10.56
N GLU A 84 -2.85 16.31 -10.64
CA GLU A 84 -2.15 16.70 -11.87
C GLU A 84 -1.63 15.52 -12.70
N GLY A 85 -1.58 14.31 -12.12
CA GLY A 85 -1.03 13.13 -12.80
C GLY A 85 0.49 13.14 -12.90
N SER A 86 1.19 13.88 -12.02
CA SER A 86 2.66 14.02 -12.02
C SER A 86 3.42 12.69 -11.86
N LYS A 87 2.82 11.69 -11.21
CA LYS A 87 3.41 10.35 -11.05
C LYS A 87 3.42 9.49 -12.31
N LEU A 88 2.74 9.90 -13.39
CA LEU A 88 2.56 9.10 -14.61
C LEU A 88 3.89 8.57 -15.18
N ASP A 89 4.87 9.44 -15.44
CA ASP A 89 6.14 9.05 -16.04
C ASP A 89 6.93 8.08 -15.16
N THR A 90 6.87 8.26 -13.84
CA THR A 90 7.51 7.38 -12.86
C THR A 90 6.84 6.01 -12.84
N LEU A 91 5.51 5.94 -12.89
CA LEU A 91 4.77 4.67 -12.98
C LEU A 91 5.04 3.93 -14.30
N LEU A 92 5.10 4.65 -15.42
CA LEU A 92 5.43 4.07 -16.73
C LEU A 92 6.85 3.47 -16.74
N ARG A 93 7.84 4.22 -16.24
CA ARG A 93 9.23 3.74 -16.13
C ARG A 93 9.34 2.49 -15.25
N ARG A 94 8.72 2.52 -14.06
CA ARG A 94 8.71 1.39 -13.11
C ARG A 94 8.12 0.14 -13.76
N ASN A 95 7.01 0.27 -14.50
CA ASN A 95 6.41 -0.87 -15.20
C ASN A 95 7.31 -1.46 -16.28
N VAL A 96 8.00 -0.63 -17.07
CA VAL A 96 8.96 -1.10 -18.08
C VAL A 96 10.13 -1.85 -17.42
N GLU A 97 10.62 -1.38 -16.28
CA GLU A 97 11.65 -2.07 -15.50
C GLU A 97 11.15 -3.41 -14.93
N CYS A 98 9.93 -3.43 -14.37
CA CYS A 98 9.29 -4.65 -13.88
C CYS A 98 9.13 -5.68 -15.01
N HIS A 99 8.68 -5.25 -16.19
CA HIS A 99 8.55 -6.13 -17.35
C HIS A 99 9.89 -6.75 -17.78
N LYS A 100 10.98 -5.97 -17.77
CA LYS A 100 12.33 -6.47 -18.04
C LYS A 100 12.76 -7.51 -17.01
N LEU A 101 12.45 -7.29 -15.73
CA LEU A 101 12.71 -8.25 -14.65
C LEU A 101 11.92 -9.55 -14.86
N LEU A 102 10.64 -9.49 -15.20
CA LEU A 102 9.81 -10.68 -15.48
C LEU A 102 10.30 -11.51 -16.68
N ARG A 103 10.95 -10.88 -17.67
CA ARG A 103 11.58 -11.61 -18.78
C ARG A 103 12.74 -12.50 -18.32
N THR A 104 13.40 -12.14 -17.22
CA THR A 104 14.51 -12.94 -16.67
C THR A 104 14.01 -14.16 -15.88
N LEU A 105 12.89 -14.04 -15.14
CA LEU A 105 12.20 -15.15 -14.45
C LEU A 105 11.94 -16.35 -15.37
N SER A 106 11.61 -16.10 -16.64
CA SER A 106 11.28 -17.17 -17.59
C SER A 106 12.47 -18.08 -17.96
N ARG A 107 13.69 -17.74 -17.53
CA ARG A 107 14.93 -18.42 -17.92
C ARG A 107 15.59 -19.21 -16.79
N ASP A 108 15.21 -18.97 -15.53
CA ASP A 108 15.85 -19.55 -14.36
C ASP A 108 14.79 -20.08 -13.36
N PRO A 109 14.72 -21.40 -13.13
CA PRO A 109 13.71 -22.02 -12.27
C PRO A 109 13.86 -21.70 -10.78
N ASP A 110 15.02 -21.20 -10.32
CA ASP A 110 15.29 -20.83 -8.93
C ASP A 110 15.27 -19.30 -8.71
N PHE A 111 14.84 -18.53 -9.73
CA PHE A 111 14.91 -17.08 -9.72
C PHE A 111 13.98 -16.45 -8.68
N LYS A 112 14.58 -15.70 -7.74
CA LYS A 112 13.86 -14.85 -6.79
C LYS A 112 13.67 -13.47 -7.38
N ILE A 113 12.45 -12.96 -7.28
CA ILE A 113 12.10 -11.63 -7.75
C ILE A 113 11.77 -10.69 -6.58
N ASP A 114 12.23 -9.45 -6.63
CA ASP A 114 11.87 -8.41 -5.65
C ASP A 114 10.77 -7.50 -6.22
N LEU A 115 9.57 -8.07 -6.37
CA LEU A 115 8.35 -7.33 -6.70
C LEU A 115 7.35 -7.50 -5.57
N THR A 116 6.99 -6.41 -4.87
CA THR A 116 6.03 -6.48 -3.75
C THR A 116 4.71 -7.09 -4.21
N PRO A 117 4.22 -8.15 -3.54
CA PRO A 117 2.94 -8.76 -3.85
C PRO A 117 1.76 -7.80 -3.70
N LEU A 118 0.69 -8.06 -4.47
CA LEU A 118 -0.44 -7.15 -4.64
C LEU A 118 -1.18 -6.85 -3.32
N LEU A 119 -1.31 -7.84 -2.42
CA LEU A 119 -2.14 -7.70 -1.22
C LEU A 119 -1.42 -7.12 0.00
N CYS A 120 -0.11 -6.79 -0.08
CA CYS A 120 0.67 -6.39 1.10
C CYS A 120 0.06 -5.19 1.86
N ARG A 121 -0.37 -4.16 1.13
CA ARG A 121 -1.04 -2.99 1.71
C ARG A 121 -2.34 -3.38 2.41
N TYR A 122 -3.19 -4.16 1.75
CA TYR A 122 -4.52 -4.52 2.24
C TYR A 122 -4.44 -5.40 3.49
N ILE A 123 -3.51 -6.35 3.51
CA ILE A 123 -3.30 -7.20 4.68
C ILE A 123 -2.74 -6.39 5.85
N LEU A 124 -1.84 -5.43 5.61
CA LEU A 124 -1.41 -4.53 6.67
C LEU A 124 -2.61 -3.80 7.28
N VAL A 125 -3.51 -3.26 6.45
CA VAL A 125 -4.73 -2.60 6.94
C VAL A 125 -5.62 -3.56 7.74
N GLU A 126 -5.83 -4.80 7.28
CA GLU A 126 -6.58 -5.82 8.04
C GLU A 126 -5.98 -6.04 9.44
N ILE A 127 -4.65 -6.19 9.52
CA ILE A 127 -3.93 -6.38 10.79
C ILE A 127 -4.07 -5.16 11.70
N LEU A 128 -3.90 -3.95 11.16
CA LEU A 128 -4.02 -2.72 11.94
C LEU A 128 -5.43 -2.55 12.52
N ARG A 129 -6.47 -2.92 11.77
CA ARG A 129 -7.86 -2.94 12.27
C ARG A 129 -8.06 -4.00 13.36
N GLU A 130 -7.57 -5.22 13.14
CA GLU A 130 -7.67 -6.31 14.12
C GLU A 130 -7.04 -5.92 15.48
N TYR A 131 -5.92 -5.20 15.46
CA TYR A 131 -5.21 -4.75 16.65
C TYR A 131 -5.61 -3.35 17.15
N SER A 132 -6.62 -2.72 16.52
CA SER A 132 -7.05 -1.35 16.83
C SER A 132 -5.89 -0.33 16.83
N ILE A 133 -4.91 -0.52 15.95
CA ILE A 133 -3.80 0.40 15.78
C ILE A 133 -4.25 1.61 14.96
N GLN A 134 -3.84 2.80 15.41
CA GLN A 134 -4.21 4.05 14.76
C GLN A 134 -3.63 4.11 13.34
N HIS A 135 -4.51 4.35 12.37
CA HIS A 135 -4.13 4.52 10.98
C HIS A 135 -5.09 5.46 10.24
N ILE A 136 -4.59 6.13 9.21
CA ILE A 136 -5.38 7.05 8.37
C ILE A 136 -4.82 7.10 6.94
N ALA A 137 -5.71 7.16 5.95
CA ALA A 137 -5.35 7.53 4.58
C ALA A 137 -5.39 9.04 4.39
N CYS A 138 -4.35 9.61 3.79
CA CYS A 138 -4.41 10.99 3.30
C CYS A 138 -5.33 11.08 2.08
N GLU A 139 -5.83 12.28 1.74
CA GLU A 139 -6.59 12.48 0.49
C GLU A 139 -5.75 12.06 -0.73
N ARG A 140 -4.49 12.51 -0.72
CA ARG A 140 -3.49 12.28 -1.75
C ARG A 140 -2.26 11.60 -1.13
N GLU A 141 -1.06 12.03 -1.47
CA GLU A 141 0.19 11.45 -0.95
C GLU A 141 0.36 11.69 0.55
N ALA A 142 0.99 10.73 1.23
CA ALA A 142 1.13 10.73 2.68
C ALA A 142 2.47 11.29 3.18
N ASP A 143 3.51 11.35 2.33
CA ASP A 143 4.88 11.63 2.80
C ASP A 143 4.99 12.96 3.58
N LEU A 144 4.49 14.04 2.98
CA LEU A 144 4.47 15.37 3.59
C LEU A 144 3.57 15.39 4.84
N SER A 145 2.37 14.84 4.73
CA SER A 145 1.39 14.80 5.81
C SER A 145 1.86 13.98 7.02
N ALA A 146 2.59 12.89 6.80
CA ALA A 146 3.21 12.08 7.84
C ALA A 146 4.30 12.87 8.57
N ALA A 147 5.13 13.63 7.83
CA ALA A 147 6.13 14.51 8.41
C ALA A 147 5.49 15.63 9.26
N GLU A 148 4.42 16.26 8.76
CA GLU A 148 3.69 17.31 9.49
C GLU A 148 2.99 16.77 10.74
N LEU A 149 2.36 15.60 10.66
CA LEU A 149 1.74 14.93 11.81
C LEU A 149 2.78 14.64 12.90
N ALA A 150 3.96 14.17 12.52
CA ALA A 150 5.04 13.87 13.47
C ALA A 150 5.55 15.13 14.19
N ILE A 151 5.69 16.25 13.45
CA ILE A 151 6.06 17.56 14.02
C ILE A 151 4.98 18.03 15.01
N TYR A 152 3.71 17.95 14.63
CA TYR A 152 2.60 18.37 15.47
C TYR A 152 2.50 17.55 16.76
N LEU A 153 2.64 16.22 16.65
CA LEU A 153 2.63 15.31 17.80
C LEU A 153 3.95 15.28 18.58
N GLN A 154 4.98 16.00 18.11
CA GLN A 154 6.32 16.06 18.68
C GLN A 154 7.01 14.70 18.83
N CYS A 155 6.74 13.79 17.90
CA CYS A 155 7.30 12.44 17.90
C CYS A 155 8.11 12.17 16.62
N PRO A 156 8.94 11.11 16.58
CA PRO A 156 9.63 10.74 15.36
C PRO A 156 8.67 10.24 14.28
N VAL A 157 9.11 10.38 13.03
CA VAL A 157 8.55 9.68 11.87
C VAL A 157 9.55 8.66 11.35
N THR A 158 9.06 7.54 10.84
CA THR A 158 9.87 6.52 10.19
C THR A 158 9.38 6.19 8.79
N SER A 159 10.32 6.05 7.87
CA SER A 159 10.13 5.64 6.48
C SER A 159 11.46 5.07 5.95
N GLY A 160 11.41 4.28 4.88
CA GLY A 160 12.55 3.95 4.03
C GLY A 160 12.56 4.73 2.72
N ASP A 161 11.70 5.72 2.54
CA ASP A 161 11.81 6.72 1.49
C ASP A 161 12.83 7.79 1.88
N SER A 162 13.78 8.06 0.98
CA SER A 162 14.83 9.05 1.23
C SER A 162 14.34 10.50 1.21
N ASP A 163 13.13 10.76 0.70
CA ASP A 163 12.54 12.10 0.71
C ASP A 163 12.30 12.62 2.13
N PHE A 164 12.15 11.72 3.11
CA PHE A 164 12.07 12.06 4.53
C PHE A 164 13.37 12.68 5.08
N PHE A 165 14.52 12.53 4.42
CA PHE A 165 15.71 13.28 4.79
C PHE A 165 15.62 14.77 4.47
N ILE A 166 14.72 15.18 3.58
CA ILE A 166 14.60 16.56 3.04
C ILE A 166 13.65 17.42 3.89
N TYR A 167 12.61 16.83 4.49
CA TYR A 167 11.62 17.60 5.27
C TYR A 167 12.26 18.32 6.46
N ARG A 168 12.04 19.63 6.57
CA ARG A 168 12.53 20.46 7.69
C ARG A 168 11.54 21.58 8.03
N PRO A 169 11.20 21.78 9.32
CA PRO A 169 10.37 22.89 9.72
C PRO A 169 11.09 24.22 9.47
N ARG A 170 10.32 25.24 9.07
CA ARG A 170 10.83 26.61 8.88
C ARG A 170 10.89 27.39 10.20
N VAL A 171 10.08 26.99 11.19
CA VAL A 171 10.00 27.64 12.49
C VAL A 171 11.06 27.03 13.40
N ASP A 172 12.02 27.84 13.87
CA ASP A 172 13.16 27.36 14.66
C ASP A 172 12.76 26.62 15.96
N ASN A 173 11.55 26.84 16.47
CA ASN A 173 11.04 26.18 17.67
C ASN A 173 10.41 24.79 17.42
N GLN A 174 10.29 24.36 16.16
CA GLN A 174 9.79 23.04 15.82
C GLN A 174 10.95 22.09 15.52
N VAL A 175 10.83 20.84 15.99
CA VAL A 175 11.86 19.82 15.80
C VAL A 175 11.28 18.69 14.96
N TYR A 176 11.92 18.41 13.84
CA TYR A 176 11.67 17.21 13.04
C TYR A 176 12.66 16.11 13.42
N ARG A 177 12.14 14.88 13.54
CA ARG A 177 12.88 13.70 13.96
C ARG A 177 12.57 12.56 12.99
N PHE A 178 13.58 12.12 12.25
CA PHE A 178 13.43 11.07 11.26
C PHE A 178 14.27 9.85 11.62
N ILE A 179 13.62 8.68 11.65
CA ILE A 179 14.22 7.38 11.88
C ILE A 179 14.15 6.59 10.57
N PRO A 180 15.28 6.21 9.96
CA PRO A 180 15.27 5.29 8.84
C PRO A 180 14.68 3.93 9.24
N PHE A 181 13.60 3.47 8.58
CA PHE A 181 12.85 2.28 9.04
C PHE A 181 13.72 1.03 9.21
N LEU A 182 14.62 0.77 8.25
CA LEU A 182 15.50 -0.39 8.29
C LEU A 182 16.54 -0.34 9.42
N SER A 183 16.74 0.82 10.07
CA SER A 183 17.60 0.94 11.25
C SER A 183 16.95 0.37 12.52
N ILE A 184 15.62 0.29 12.57
CA ILE A 184 14.89 -0.21 13.74
C ILE A 184 15.13 -1.71 13.89
N THR A 185 15.69 -2.17 15.01
CA THR A 185 15.86 -3.59 15.30
C THR A 185 14.50 -4.26 15.44
N PRO A 186 14.29 -5.48 14.90
CA PRO A 186 12.97 -6.11 14.91
C PRO A 186 12.69 -6.82 16.24
N THR A 187 13.56 -6.65 17.23
CA THR A 187 13.50 -7.25 18.56
C THR A 187 13.76 -6.16 19.59
N CYS A 188 13.08 -6.27 20.74
CA CYS A 188 13.31 -5.41 21.88
C CYS A 188 14.46 -5.90 22.77
N GLN A 189 15.08 -4.98 23.49
CA GLN A 189 16.11 -5.23 24.49
C GLN A 189 15.65 -4.69 25.83
N LYS A 190 15.96 -5.42 26.92
CA LYS A 190 15.64 -4.97 28.27
C LYS A 190 16.64 -3.91 28.71
N ARG A 191 16.12 -2.78 29.19
CA ARG A 191 16.91 -1.64 29.66
C ARG A 191 17.35 -1.84 31.11
N PHE A 192 18.63 -1.58 31.37
CA PHE A 192 19.20 -1.58 32.72
C PHE A 192 20.19 -0.41 32.88
N PRO A 193 19.97 0.51 33.84
CA PRO A 193 18.80 0.60 34.72
C PRO A 193 17.50 0.98 33.94
N PRO A 194 16.30 0.68 34.47
CA PRO A 194 15.04 1.14 33.90
C PRO A 194 14.96 2.68 33.80
N CYS A 195 14.17 3.21 32.87
CA CYS A 195 13.91 4.65 32.81
C CYS A 195 13.07 5.11 34.03
N SER A 196 13.03 6.42 34.31
CA SER A 196 12.28 6.98 35.43
C SER A 196 10.80 6.59 35.39
N SER A 197 10.15 6.70 34.23
CA SER A 197 8.73 6.35 34.05
C SER A 197 8.44 4.87 34.35
N CYS A 198 9.29 3.95 33.89
CA CYS A 198 9.16 2.52 34.16
C CYS A 198 9.47 2.17 35.62
N THR A 199 10.45 2.87 36.22
CA THR A 199 10.82 2.66 37.64
C THR A 199 9.64 2.99 38.56
N HIS A 200 8.88 4.04 38.27
CA HIS A 200 7.72 4.42 39.07
C HIS A 200 6.49 3.51 38.88
N SER A 201 6.42 2.79 37.78
CA SER A 201 5.26 1.96 37.42
C SER A 201 5.49 0.46 37.66
N ASP A 202 6.69 0.06 38.11
CA ASP A 202 7.13 -1.33 38.25
C ASP A 202 6.94 -2.17 36.97
N ILE A 203 6.97 -1.52 35.80
CA ILE A 203 6.86 -2.19 34.50
C ILE A 203 8.26 -2.47 33.94
N PRO A 204 8.51 -3.67 33.39
CA PRO A 204 9.74 -3.96 32.66
C PRO A 204 10.04 -2.94 31.56
N CYS A 205 11.21 -2.31 31.62
CA CYS A 205 11.63 -1.31 30.64
C CYS A 205 12.29 -1.99 29.44
N TYR A 206 11.66 -1.93 28.27
CA TYR A 206 12.19 -2.45 27.01
C TYR A 206 12.30 -1.34 25.96
N PHE A 207 13.28 -1.44 25.07
CA PHE A 207 13.45 -0.52 23.94
C PHE A 207 13.81 -1.25 22.65
N MET A 208 13.52 -0.63 21.51
CA MET A 208 14.05 -1.05 20.21
C MET A 208 15.21 -0.13 19.85
N SER A 209 16.36 -0.72 19.51
CA SER A 209 17.52 0.07 19.06
C SER A 209 17.28 0.53 17.63
N CYS A 210 17.61 1.77 17.32
CA CYS A 210 17.60 2.28 15.96
C CYS A 210 18.59 3.42 15.79
N THR A 211 18.54 4.06 14.63
CA THR A 211 19.27 5.32 14.40
C THR A 211 18.31 6.44 14.04
N ILE A 212 18.75 7.68 14.27
CA ILE A 212 17.96 8.88 14.01
C ILE A 212 18.83 9.94 13.33
N LEU A 213 18.23 10.72 12.44
CA LEU A 213 18.90 11.82 11.76
C LEU A 213 19.43 12.84 12.76
N ASN A 214 20.72 13.16 12.67
CA ASN A 214 21.38 14.12 13.56
C ASN A 214 21.14 15.55 13.08
N ASN A 215 20.40 16.33 13.88
CA ASN A 215 20.12 17.73 13.59
C ASN A 215 21.34 18.67 13.79
N SER A 216 22.50 18.13 14.14
CA SER A 216 23.79 18.86 14.21
C SER A 216 24.84 18.34 13.23
N GLY A 217 24.53 17.28 12.47
CA GLY A 217 25.48 16.68 11.52
C GLY A 217 25.72 17.55 10.28
N PRO A 218 26.76 17.23 9.48
CA PRO A 218 27.09 17.95 8.25
C PRO A 218 25.93 18.14 7.29
N PHE A 219 25.09 17.13 7.11
CA PHE A 219 23.92 17.16 6.22
C PHE A 219 22.86 18.19 6.65
N TYR A 220 22.76 18.51 7.95
CA TYR A 220 21.80 19.48 8.47
C TYR A 220 22.19 20.95 8.15
N LYS A 221 23.38 21.18 7.59
CA LYS A 221 23.84 22.52 7.18
C LYS A 221 22.99 23.13 6.06
N LEU A 222 22.46 22.31 5.15
CA LEU A 222 21.49 22.79 4.16
C LEU A 222 20.10 22.91 4.79
N LYS A 223 19.52 24.11 4.72
CA LYS A 223 18.18 24.42 5.22
C LYS A 223 17.25 24.83 4.08
N TYR A 224 15.97 25.00 4.37
CA TYR A 224 15.02 25.56 3.42
C TYR A 224 15.46 26.98 2.96
N PRO A 225 15.35 27.35 1.66
CA PRO A 225 14.90 26.53 0.51
C PRO A 225 16.04 25.77 -0.22
N MET A 226 17.29 25.83 0.25
CA MET A 226 18.43 25.13 -0.38
C MET A 226 18.30 23.61 -0.34
N LEU A 227 17.78 23.04 0.74
CA LEU A 227 17.65 21.59 0.91
C LEU A 227 16.62 20.98 -0.07
N PRO A 228 15.41 21.56 -0.28
CA PRO A 228 14.54 21.13 -1.39
C PRO A 228 15.16 21.35 -2.78
N LEU A 229 15.87 22.46 -3.01
CA LEU A 229 16.58 22.67 -4.28
C LEU A 229 17.63 21.58 -4.52
N PHE A 230 18.38 21.19 -3.49
CA PHE A 230 19.31 20.06 -3.53
C PHE A 230 18.62 18.78 -4.00
N ALA A 231 17.46 18.43 -3.42
CA ALA A 231 16.70 17.23 -3.80
C ALA A 231 16.34 17.22 -5.30
N ILE A 232 15.87 18.35 -5.82
CA ILE A 232 15.50 18.52 -7.23
C ILE A 232 16.71 18.36 -8.16
N LEU A 233 17.86 18.92 -7.79
CA LEU A 233 19.08 18.87 -8.61
C LEU A 233 19.74 17.49 -8.63
N VAL A 234 19.70 16.77 -7.49
CA VAL A 234 20.13 15.37 -7.43
C VAL A 234 19.26 14.52 -8.36
N GLY A 235 17.96 14.79 -8.34
CA GLY A 235 16.93 14.09 -9.10
C GLY A 235 16.04 13.30 -8.15
N ASN A 236 14.83 13.80 -7.94
CA ASN A 236 13.74 13.10 -7.25
C ASN A 236 12.72 12.54 -8.27
N ASP A 237 11.65 11.92 -7.78
CA ASP A 237 10.61 11.29 -8.61
C ASP A 237 9.91 12.29 -9.55
N MET A 238 10.05 13.60 -9.31
CA MET A 238 9.37 14.70 -10.02
C MET A 238 10.25 15.45 -11.03
N ALA A 239 11.57 15.52 -10.80
CA ALA A 239 12.48 16.36 -11.59
C ALA A 239 13.82 15.68 -11.88
N SER A 240 13.84 14.63 -12.70
CA SER A 240 15.08 13.90 -13.03
C SER A 240 15.95 14.53 -14.12
N ASN A 241 15.49 15.60 -14.79
CA ASN A 241 16.08 16.10 -16.04
C ASN A 241 16.63 17.55 -15.95
N ILE A 242 16.86 18.06 -14.75
CA ILE A 242 17.45 19.39 -14.59
C ILE A 242 18.94 19.35 -14.99
N ARG A 243 19.32 20.20 -15.95
CA ARG A 243 20.69 20.38 -16.42
C ARG A 243 21.48 21.08 -15.33
N LEU A 244 22.62 20.50 -14.97
CA LEU A 244 23.50 21.07 -13.96
C LEU A 244 24.48 22.08 -14.59
N PRO A 245 24.79 23.18 -13.89
CA PRO A 245 25.87 24.08 -14.28
C PRO A 245 27.22 23.36 -14.48
N PRO A 246 28.08 23.80 -15.42
CA PRO A 246 29.38 23.18 -15.70
C PRO A 246 30.31 23.05 -14.48
N ILE A 247 30.20 23.97 -13.53
CA ILE A 247 30.99 23.94 -12.28
C ILE A 247 30.72 22.67 -11.47
N ILE A 248 29.47 22.20 -11.41
CA ILE A 248 29.12 20.96 -10.69
C ILE A 248 29.73 19.76 -11.41
N GLN A 249 29.72 19.76 -12.75
CA GLN A 249 30.35 18.69 -13.53
C GLN A 249 31.87 18.61 -13.29
N SER A 250 32.52 19.76 -13.06
CA SER A 250 33.92 19.83 -12.63
C SER A 250 34.09 19.21 -11.24
N LEU A 251 33.29 19.62 -10.26
CA LEU A 251 33.32 19.09 -8.89
C LEU A 251 33.13 17.56 -8.84
N ILE A 252 32.25 17.01 -9.68
CA ILE A 252 32.05 15.55 -9.79
C ILE A 252 33.32 14.85 -10.27
N ARG A 253 34.06 15.45 -11.20
CA ARG A 253 35.31 14.88 -11.77
C ARG A 253 36.48 14.99 -10.79
N THR A 254 36.52 16.07 -10.01
CA THR A 254 37.61 16.34 -9.05
C THR A 254 37.34 15.83 -7.64
N SER A 255 36.16 15.26 -7.38
CA SER A 255 35.75 14.77 -6.06
C SER A 255 36.77 13.78 -5.48
N ASP A 256 37.10 13.96 -4.20
CA ASP A 256 37.98 13.08 -3.44
C ASP A 256 37.35 11.71 -3.16
N LEU A 257 36.03 11.55 -3.40
CA LEU A 257 35.28 10.30 -3.29
C LEU A 257 35.49 9.37 -4.51
N ARG A 258 36.73 9.23 -4.99
CA ARG A 258 37.06 8.52 -6.25
C ARG A 258 36.62 7.05 -6.28
N ASN A 259 36.59 6.39 -5.12
CA ASN A 259 36.19 4.98 -4.99
C ASN A 259 34.67 4.77 -4.83
N THR A 260 33.87 5.84 -4.85
CA THR A 260 32.41 5.74 -4.71
C THR A 260 31.70 5.68 -6.07
N SER A 261 30.39 5.44 -6.08
CA SER A 261 29.61 5.45 -7.32
C SER A 261 29.49 6.87 -7.90
N TYR A 262 29.22 6.99 -9.21
CA TYR A 262 28.94 8.30 -9.83
C TYR A 262 27.82 9.06 -9.10
N TYR A 263 26.78 8.34 -8.64
CA TYR A 263 25.68 8.92 -7.90
C TYR A 263 26.14 9.55 -6.58
N GLN A 264 27.04 8.91 -5.83
CA GLN A 264 27.57 9.47 -4.58
C GLN A 264 28.38 10.74 -4.83
N ARG A 265 29.29 10.73 -5.82
CA ARG A 265 30.05 11.93 -6.23
C ARG A 265 29.15 13.07 -6.69
N ARG A 266 28.06 12.75 -7.41
CA ARG A 266 27.07 13.75 -7.86
C ARG A 266 26.37 14.39 -6.67
N ILE A 267 25.92 13.60 -5.70
CA ILE A 267 25.24 14.09 -4.51
C ILE A 267 26.17 15.02 -3.72
N ASP A 268 27.40 14.57 -3.44
CA ASP A 268 28.43 15.34 -2.73
C ASP A 268 28.73 16.68 -3.42
N ALA A 269 28.95 16.65 -4.74
CA ALA A 269 29.26 17.86 -5.51
C ALA A 269 28.13 18.89 -5.47
N ILE A 270 26.86 18.47 -5.60
CA ILE A 270 25.71 19.36 -5.53
C ILE A 270 25.56 19.92 -4.11
N PHE A 271 25.70 19.07 -3.09
CA PHE A 271 25.61 19.46 -1.68
C PHE A 271 26.64 20.55 -1.33
N ASN A 272 27.91 20.29 -1.63
CA ASN A 272 29.00 21.22 -1.35
C ASN A 272 28.93 22.49 -2.21
N TRP A 273 28.44 22.39 -3.44
CA TRP A 273 28.20 23.57 -4.29
C TRP A 273 27.15 24.49 -3.66
N LEU A 274 26.00 23.94 -3.24
CA LEU A 274 24.90 24.71 -2.65
C LEU A 274 25.26 25.37 -1.31
N LEU A 275 26.16 24.77 -0.53
CA LEU A 275 26.64 25.35 0.74
C LEU A 275 27.36 26.70 0.57
N ASN A 276 27.82 27.04 -0.64
CA ASN A 276 28.50 28.32 -0.89
C ASN A 276 27.54 29.50 -1.03
N PHE A 277 26.23 29.26 -1.12
CA PHE A 277 25.23 30.31 -1.34
C PHE A 277 24.45 30.64 -0.08
N ARG A 278 24.11 31.92 0.09
CA ARG A 278 23.27 32.40 1.21
C ARG A 278 21.78 32.40 0.87
N ASP A 279 21.45 32.54 -0.40
CA ASP A 279 20.08 32.60 -0.91
C ASP A 279 19.89 31.74 -2.16
N ILE A 280 18.63 31.60 -2.59
CA ILE A 280 18.26 30.78 -3.74
C ILE A 280 18.40 31.48 -5.09
N LYS A 281 18.46 32.81 -5.11
CA LYS A 281 18.41 33.60 -6.35
C LYS A 281 19.66 33.34 -7.19
N GLU A 282 20.83 33.36 -6.56
CA GLU A 282 22.10 33.13 -7.24
C GLU A 282 22.22 31.71 -7.84
N PRO A 283 22.06 30.60 -7.08
CA PRO A 283 22.16 29.26 -7.65
C PRO A 283 21.07 29.02 -8.70
N LEU A 284 19.84 29.52 -8.50
CA LEU A 284 18.77 29.42 -9.49
C LEU A 284 19.12 30.15 -10.80
N SER A 285 19.67 31.37 -10.73
CA SER A 285 20.14 32.09 -11.91
C SER A 285 21.22 31.31 -12.66
N MET A 286 22.16 30.70 -11.94
CA MET A 286 23.20 29.87 -12.56
C MET A 286 22.59 28.65 -13.25
N ILE A 287 21.61 27.98 -12.65
CA ILE A 287 20.90 26.84 -13.26
C ILE A 287 20.13 27.26 -14.52
N LEU A 288 19.38 28.37 -14.46
CA LEU A 288 18.58 28.86 -15.60
C LEU A 288 19.45 29.37 -16.76
N SER A 289 20.69 29.81 -16.48
CA SER A 289 21.66 30.24 -17.50
C SER A 289 22.06 29.12 -18.48
N VAL A 290 21.93 27.86 -18.07
CA VAL A 290 22.24 26.67 -18.90
C VAL A 290 21.12 26.33 -19.89
N TYR A 291 20.00 27.05 -19.81
CA TYR A 291 18.83 26.89 -20.68
C TYR A 291 18.64 28.09 -21.60
N ASN A 292 18.06 27.81 -22.77
CA ASN A 292 17.70 28.84 -23.74
C ASN A 292 16.49 29.64 -23.23
N GLN A 293 16.33 30.86 -23.71
CA GLN A 293 15.32 31.79 -23.19
C GLN A 293 13.88 31.23 -23.22
N ASN A 294 13.55 30.41 -24.21
CA ASN A 294 12.23 29.77 -24.34
C ASN A 294 11.97 28.63 -23.34
N GLU A 295 13.02 28.04 -22.75
CA GLU A 295 12.92 26.92 -21.81
C GLU A 295 12.89 27.39 -20.35
N ARG A 296 13.43 28.58 -20.08
CA ARG A 296 13.68 29.09 -18.72
C ARG A 296 12.44 29.13 -17.85
N ASP A 297 11.35 29.70 -18.34
CA ASP A 297 10.11 29.86 -17.56
C ASP A 297 9.52 28.51 -17.15
N GLY A 298 9.55 27.53 -18.06
CA GLY A 298 9.06 26.17 -17.79
C GLY A 298 9.92 25.41 -16.79
N VAL A 299 11.25 25.54 -16.90
CA VAL A 299 12.20 24.94 -15.96
C VAL A 299 12.09 25.59 -14.59
N GLU A 300 12.03 26.92 -14.53
CA GLU A 300 11.86 27.65 -13.27
C GLU A 300 10.56 27.23 -12.58
N LYS A 301 9.45 27.14 -13.31
CA LYS A 301 8.18 26.66 -12.76
C LYS A 301 8.29 25.24 -12.21
N THR A 302 8.98 24.34 -12.92
CA THR A 302 9.25 22.97 -12.46
C THR A 302 10.04 22.97 -11.14
N ILE A 303 11.11 23.76 -11.06
CA ILE A 303 11.93 23.88 -9.84
C ILE A 303 11.09 24.44 -8.68
N ARG A 304 10.33 25.52 -8.91
CA ARG A 304 9.46 26.12 -7.88
C ARG A 304 8.40 25.15 -7.37
N SER A 305 7.78 24.40 -8.28
CA SER A 305 6.82 23.34 -7.92
C SER A 305 7.49 22.27 -7.06
N GLY A 306 8.64 21.75 -7.50
CA GLY A 306 9.36 20.72 -6.75
C GLY A 306 9.82 21.18 -5.36
N ILE A 307 10.13 22.48 -5.18
CA ILE A 307 10.46 23.03 -3.85
C ILE A 307 9.20 23.04 -2.97
N SER A 308 8.05 23.38 -3.56
CA SER A 308 6.76 23.42 -2.86
C SER A 308 6.30 22.04 -2.40
N ASP A 309 6.69 20.97 -3.08
CA ASP A 309 6.37 19.58 -2.68
C ASP A 309 6.99 19.18 -1.32
N TYR A 310 8.05 19.89 -0.89
CA TYR A 310 8.67 19.72 0.43
C TYR A 310 8.25 20.79 1.44
N TYR A 311 7.24 21.60 1.12
CA TYR A 311 6.80 22.71 1.95
C TYR A 311 5.86 22.26 3.07
N LEU A 312 6.31 22.34 4.32
CA LEU A 312 5.50 22.04 5.51
C LEU A 312 4.60 23.25 5.84
N SER A 313 3.29 23.07 5.70
CA SER A 313 2.26 24.11 5.69
C SER A 313 1.35 24.13 6.92
N THR A 314 1.31 23.06 7.75
CA THR A 314 0.54 22.82 9.02
C THR A 314 -0.56 21.72 8.98
N SER A 315 -0.61 20.83 7.97
CA SER A 315 -1.72 19.84 7.87
C SER A 315 -1.78 18.78 9.00
N GLY A 316 -0.70 18.63 9.77
CA GLY A 316 -0.58 17.65 10.85
C GLY A 316 -1.63 17.79 11.95
N GLU A 317 -2.11 19.01 12.24
CA GLU A 317 -3.17 19.23 13.24
C GLU A 317 -4.50 18.62 12.81
N HIS A 318 -4.87 18.79 11.53
CA HIS A 318 -6.12 18.25 10.98
C HIS A 318 -6.13 16.72 11.06
N LEU A 319 -5.03 16.08 10.65
CA LEU A 319 -4.88 14.62 10.75
C LEU A 319 -4.93 14.13 12.20
N ALA A 320 -4.27 14.85 13.12
CA ALA A 320 -4.34 14.52 14.54
C ALA A 320 -5.78 14.60 15.07
N HIS A 321 -6.55 15.61 14.68
CA HIS A 321 -7.96 15.74 15.06
C HIS A 321 -8.81 14.57 14.52
N LEU A 322 -8.62 14.18 13.25
CA LEU A 322 -9.30 13.02 12.65
C LEU A 322 -8.96 11.70 13.38
N LEU A 323 -7.73 11.58 13.89
CA LEU A 323 -7.27 10.44 14.68
C LEU A 323 -7.66 10.51 16.17
N GLY A 324 -8.30 11.60 16.62
CA GLY A 324 -8.62 11.84 18.03
C GLY A 324 -7.39 12.05 18.92
N LEU A 325 -6.31 12.59 18.35
CA LEU A 325 -5.02 12.79 18.99
C LEU A 325 -4.75 14.25 19.35
N SER A 326 -4.19 14.46 20.54
CA SER A 326 -3.66 15.76 20.99
C SER A 326 -2.13 15.68 21.14
N PRO A 327 -1.40 16.80 21.00
CA PRO A 327 0.03 16.86 21.31
C PRO A 327 0.29 16.38 22.75
N THR A 328 1.30 15.54 22.96
CA THR A 328 1.68 15.12 24.31
C THR A 328 2.19 16.31 25.12
N SER A 329 1.59 16.57 26.28
CA SER A 329 2.05 17.55 27.27
C SER A 329 3.24 17.05 28.11
N GLN A 330 3.80 15.87 27.79
CA GLN A 330 4.93 15.29 28.53
C GLN A 330 6.27 15.71 27.94
N SER A 331 6.87 16.73 28.58
CA SER A 331 8.30 16.94 28.52
C SER A 331 9.01 15.75 29.18
N CYS A 332 9.48 14.78 28.40
CA CYS A 332 10.69 14.06 28.81
C CYS A 332 11.84 15.05 28.65
N LYS A 333 12.14 15.79 29.73
CA LYS A 333 13.40 16.52 29.86
C LYS A 333 14.52 15.49 29.80
N MET A 334 15.02 15.20 28.60
CA MET A 334 16.37 14.66 28.51
C MET A 334 17.32 15.71 29.07
N VAL A 335 18.14 15.27 30.02
CA VAL A 335 19.18 16.04 30.67
C VAL A 335 20.14 16.55 29.59
N ASN A 336 19.98 17.81 29.19
CA ASN A 336 21.03 18.54 28.50
C ASN A 336 22.12 18.87 29.53
N SER A 337 23.15 18.03 29.61
CA SER A 337 24.42 18.46 30.19
C SER A 337 25.39 18.79 29.06
N ASN A 338 25.70 20.08 28.98
CA ASN A 338 26.81 20.71 28.26
C ASN A 338 26.61 21.05 26.77
N ILE A 339 25.90 22.16 26.52
CA ILE A 339 26.25 23.07 25.43
C ILE A 339 26.47 24.44 26.05
N GLN A 340 27.73 24.77 26.32
CA GLN A 340 28.13 26.15 26.58
C GLN A 340 28.09 26.92 25.25
N ASN A 341 27.20 27.91 25.24
CA ASN A 341 27.16 29.12 24.42
C ASN A 341 28.31 29.31 23.41
N ALA A 342 27.95 29.23 22.12
CA ALA A 342 28.53 30.10 21.09
C ALA A 342 27.39 30.96 20.52
N ARG A 343 27.20 32.14 21.13
CA ARG A 343 26.37 33.22 20.57
C ARG A 343 27.01 33.68 19.26
N ASN A 344 26.38 33.35 18.13
CA ASN A 344 26.41 34.13 16.90
C ASN A 344 25.14 33.78 16.10
N SER A 345 24.00 34.23 16.63
CA SER A 345 22.72 34.22 15.93
C SER A 345 22.63 35.44 15.00
N LEU A 346 22.75 35.20 13.70
CA LEU A 346 22.20 36.11 12.69
C LEU A 346 20.67 36.01 12.78
N SER A 347 20.04 37.02 13.36
CA SER A 347 18.59 37.19 13.34
C SER A 347 18.12 37.31 11.89
N LEU A 348 17.37 36.33 11.40
CA LEU A 348 16.62 36.48 10.15
C LEU A 348 15.65 37.65 10.31
N SER A 349 15.76 38.63 9.43
CA SER A 349 14.88 39.79 9.45
C SER A 349 13.49 39.40 8.97
N SER A 350 12.44 40.00 9.54
CA SER A 350 11.04 39.81 9.15
C SER A 350 10.73 40.12 7.68
N LYS A 351 11.69 40.71 6.93
CA LYS A 351 11.59 40.94 5.48
C LYS A 351 11.95 39.71 4.64
N ASP A 352 12.80 38.82 5.14
CA ASP A 352 13.23 37.61 4.40
C ASP A 352 12.11 36.56 4.35
N SER A 353 11.25 36.51 5.38
CA SER A 353 10.04 35.66 5.42
C SER A 353 9.04 36.00 4.31
N LEU A 354 8.88 37.29 3.98
CA LEU A 354 7.90 37.81 3.02
C LEU A 354 8.30 37.62 1.54
N GLU A 355 9.59 37.52 1.21
CA GLU A 355 10.02 37.19 -0.17
C GLU A 355 9.98 35.69 -0.47
N ILE A 356 10.11 34.84 0.55
CA ILE A 356 10.08 33.39 0.42
C ILE A 356 8.65 32.88 0.19
N ASP A 357 7.64 33.52 0.78
CA ASP A 357 6.24 33.16 0.55
C ASP A 357 5.77 33.48 -0.89
N LYS A 358 6.50 34.32 -1.65
CA LYS A 358 6.26 34.51 -3.10
C LYS A 358 6.62 33.29 -3.95
N PHE A 359 7.32 32.29 -3.39
CA PHE A 359 7.69 31.05 -4.08
C PHE A 359 6.68 29.92 -3.90
N VAL A 360 5.72 30.05 -2.97
CA VAL A 360 4.80 28.97 -2.58
C VAL A 360 3.41 29.27 -3.15
N VAL A 361 2.88 28.34 -3.94
CA VAL A 361 1.49 28.40 -4.40
C VAL A 361 0.61 27.70 -3.35
N ILE A 362 0.08 28.46 -2.39
CA ILE A 362 -0.89 27.92 -1.43
C ILE A 362 -2.22 27.72 -2.17
N ARG A 363 -2.60 26.48 -2.47
CA ARG A 363 -3.91 26.15 -3.05
C ARG A 363 -4.84 25.68 -1.94
N ASN A 364 -5.63 26.59 -1.38
CA ASN A 364 -6.76 26.22 -0.53
C ASN A 364 -8.03 26.63 -1.24
N ASP A 365 -8.56 25.71 -2.05
CA ASP A 365 -9.94 25.78 -2.53
C ASP A 365 -10.61 24.47 -2.14
N ASP A 366 -11.43 24.49 -1.08
CA ASP A 366 -12.15 23.33 -0.56
C ASP A 366 -13.00 22.65 -1.65
N GLU A 367 -13.34 23.38 -2.71
CA GLU A 367 -14.07 22.89 -3.88
C GLU A 367 -13.28 21.90 -4.76
N GLU A 368 -11.95 21.86 -4.61
CA GLU A 368 -11.06 20.97 -5.35
C GLU A 368 -10.78 19.63 -4.66
N SER A 369 -11.08 19.51 -3.37
CA SER A 369 -10.91 18.26 -2.60
C SER A 369 -11.85 17.17 -3.13
N ILE A 370 -11.39 15.92 -3.19
CA ILE A 370 -12.25 14.78 -3.55
C ILE A 370 -13.45 14.68 -2.60
N PHE A 371 -13.28 15.07 -1.33
CA PHE A 371 -14.28 14.97 -0.27
C PHE A 371 -15.38 16.03 -0.35
N TYR A 372 -15.23 17.04 -1.22
CA TYR A 372 -16.20 18.13 -1.32
C TYR A 372 -17.61 17.59 -1.63
N LYS A 373 -18.55 17.86 -0.70
CA LYS A 373 -19.95 17.35 -0.66
C LYS A 373 -20.13 15.84 -0.53
N TRP A 374 -19.08 15.05 -0.32
CA TRP A 374 -19.26 13.62 -0.06
C TRP A 374 -20.02 13.36 1.24
N PRO A 375 -20.82 12.28 1.32
CA PRO A 375 -21.40 11.85 2.59
C PRO A 375 -20.30 11.59 3.63
N LYS A 376 -20.55 12.00 4.88
CA LYS A 376 -19.56 11.86 5.98
C LYS A 376 -19.07 10.43 6.16
N GLU A 377 -19.96 9.45 6.01
CA GLU A 377 -19.60 8.03 6.10
C GLU A 377 -18.67 7.60 4.97
N LEU A 378 -18.83 8.14 3.75
CA LEU A 378 -17.94 7.84 2.63
C LEU A 378 -16.52 8.36 2.90
N ILE A 379 -16.41 9.58 3.44
CA ILE A 379 -15.14 10.20 3.85
C ILE A 379 -14.49 9.36 4.96
N ARG A 380 -15.26 8.94 5.97
CA ARG A 380 -14.79 8.06 7.05
C ARG A 380 -14.23 6.75 6.48
N ARG A 381 -14.99 6.06 5.63
CA ARG A 381 -14.57 4.79 5.00
C ARG A 381 -13.32 4.94 4.14
N PHE A 382 -13.16 6.08 3.46
CA PHE A 382 -11.93 6.40 2.75
C PHE A 382 -10.73 6.53 3.70
N HIS A 383 -10.85 7.37 4.75
CA HIS A 383 -9.76 7.57 5.72
C HIS A 383 -9.41 6.29 6.49
N CYS A 384 -10.39 5.44 6.80
CA CYS A 384 -10.20 4.14 7.45
C CYS A 384 -9.78 3.01 6.50
N LEU A 385 -9.54 3.32 5.21
CA LEU A 385 -9.16 2.35 4.18
C LEU A 385 -10.14 1.18 4.01
N GLU A 386 -11.42 1.41 4.33
CA GLU A 386 -12.53 0.52 3.97
C GLU A 386 -12.87 0.68 2.47
N LEU A 387 -12.48 1.82 1.88
CA LEU A 387 -12.37 2.01 0.43
C LEU A 387 -10.91 1.94 -0.01
N ILE A 388 -10.72 1.79 -1.32
CA ILE A 388 -9.42 1.53 -1.94
C ILE A 388 -9.10 2.73 -2.82
N PRO A 389 -8.25 3.66 -2.36
CA PRO A 389 -8.01 4.93 -3.06
C PRO A 389 -7.52 4.77 -4.50
N SER A 390 -6.66 3.78 -4.77
CA SER A 390 -6.14 3.52 -6.12
C SER A 390 -7.20 3.15 -7.16
N LEU A 391 -8.37 2.67 -6.74
CA LEU A 391 -9.51 2.41 -7.65
C LEU A 391 -10.29 3.70 -7.97
N LEU A 392 -10.09 4.77 -7.21
CA LEU A 392 -10.69 6.08 -7.45
C LEU A 392 -9.82 6.97 -8.35
N ASP A 393 -8.55 6.63 -8.53
CA ASP A 393 -7.64 7.39 -9.41
C ASP A 393 -8.17 7.53 -10.85
N TYR A 394 -8.91 6.53 -11.35
CA TYR A 394 -9.54 6.58 -12.67
C TYR A 394 -10.39 7.83 -12.86
N MET A 395 -11.03 8.28 -11.79
CA MET A 395 -11.97 9.39 -11.77
C MET A 395 -11.30 10.70 -11.30
N TYR A 396 -10.35 10.64 -10.36
CA TYR A 396 -9.79 11.81 -9.68
C TYR A 396 -8.31 12.13 -9.99
N VAL A 397 -7.73 11.55 -11.04
CA VAL A 397 -6.34 11.81 -11.46
C VAL A 397 -6.27 12.09 -12.96
N ARG A 398 -5.68 13.24 -13.32
CA ARG A 398 -5.47 13.62 -14.73
C ARG A 398 -4.52 12.67 -15.43
N ASN A 399 -4.65 12.59 -16.75
CA ASN A 399 -3.87 11.73 -17.63
C ASN A 399 -4.10 10.22 -17.42
N GLY A 400 -4.89 9.79 -16.43
CA GLY A 400 -5.31 8.41 -16.26
C GLY A 400 -4.41 7.55 -15.36
N VAL A 401 -4.72 6.25 -15.32
CA VAL A 401 -4.12 5.30 -14.37
C VAL A 401 -3.18 4.34 -15.06
N VAL A 402 -2.02 4.08 -14.44
CA VAL A 402 -1.07 3.07 -14.87
C VAL A 402 -1.29 1.79 -14.04
N MET A 403 -1.66 0.71 -14.71
CA MET A 403 -1.82 -0.59 -14.03
C MET A 403 -0.45 -1.14 -13.65
N ARG A 404 -0.17 -1.27 -12.35
CA ARG A 404 1.11 -1.76 -11.83
C ARG A 404 1.42 -3.18 -12.32
N VAL A 405 2.55 -3.40 -12.97
CA VAL A 405 3.00 -4.75 -13.33
C VAL A 405 3.32 -5.54 -12.05
N VAL A 406 2.67 -6.70 -11.88
CA VAL A 406 2.93 -7.67 -10.81
C VAL A 406 3.55 -8.94 -11.42
N VAL A 407 3.79 -9.99 -10.64
CA VAL A 407 4.23 -11.26 -11.21
C VAL A 407 3.12 -11.87 -12.07
N GLU A 408 3.27 -11.77 -13.38
CA GLU A 408 2.23 -12.18 -14.32
C GLU A 408 2.81 -12.77 -15.60
N ASP A 409 2.01 -13.55 -16.32
CA ASP A 409 2.35 -14.05 -17.65
C ASP A 409 2.46 -12.89 -18.66
N ILE A 410 3.71 -12.46 -18.91
CA ILE A 410 4.01 -11.38 -19.85
C ILE A 410 3.86 -11.77 -21.32
N LYS A 411 3.72 -13.06 -21.63
CA LYS A 411 3.42 -13.54 -23.00
C LYS A 411 1.95 -13.38 -23.33
N SER A 412 1.08 -13.41 -22.31
CA SER A 412 -0.33 -13.07 -22.47
C SER A 412 -0.48 -11.59 -22.88
N PRO A 413 -1.35 -11.29 -23.87
CA PRO A 413 -1.73 -9.91 -24.19
C PRO A 413 -2.64 -9.29 -23.12
N TYR A 414 -3.21 -10.11 -22.25
CA TYR A 414 -4.06 -9.68 -21.15
C TYR A 414 -3.24 -9.60 -19.87
N SER A 415 -3.22 -8.42 -19.25
CA SER A 415 -2.69 -8.25 -17.90
C SER A 415 -3.66 -8.82 -16.86
N VAL A 416 -3.19 -9.13 -15.66
CA VAL A 416 -4.05 -9.63 -14.57
C VAL A 416 -5.25 -8.73 -14.26
N TYR A 417 -5.15 -7.42 -14.46
CA TYR A 417 -6.25 -6.47 -14.23
C TYR A 417 -7.35 -6.49 -15.29
N GLN A 418 -7.18 -7.26 -16.37
CA GLN A 418 -8.20 -7.38 -17.41
C GLN A 418 -9.43 -8.10 -16.86
N CYS A 419 -9.26 -9.09 -15.97
CA CYS A 419 -10.38 -9.81 -15.37
C CYS A 419 -11.34 -8.89 -14.58
N MET A 420 -10.82 -7.76 -14.07
CA MET A 420 -11.55 -6.77 -13.27
C MET A 420 -12.25 -5.69 -14.13
N SER A 421 -12.22 -5.77 -15.46
CA SER A 421 -12.76 -4.70 -16.31
C SER A 421 -14.23 -4.36 -16.06
N GLU A 422 -15.11 -5.37 -16.02
CA GLU A 422 -16.55 -5.14 -15.79
C GLU A 422 -16.82 -4.51 -14.42
N MET A 423 -16.14 -5.02 -13.38
CA MET A 423 -16.29 -4.51 -12.03
C MET A 423 -15.77 -3.08 -11.90
N ARG A 424 -14.65 -2.75 -12.57
CA ARG A 424 -14.11 -1.40 -12.63
C ARG A 424 -15.09 -0.44 -13.31
N ASP A 425 -15.75 -0.87 -14.38
CA ASP A 425 -16.76 -0.05 -15.06
C ASP A 425 -17.96 0.23 -14.14
N ILE A 426 -18.36 -0.75 -13.31
CA ILE A 426 -19.39 -0.56 -12.28
C ILE A 426 -18.93 0.46 -11.24
N VAL A 427 -17.72 0.32 -10.69
CA VAL A 427 -17.17 1.23 -9.68
C VAL A 427 -17.08 2.67 -10.22
N ASN A 428 -16.48 2.85 -11.40
CA ASN A 428 -16.38 4.16 -12.04
C ASN A 428 -17.76 4.75 -12.35
N GLY A 429 -18.71 3.91 -12.79
CA GLY A 429 -20.08 4.34 -13.03
C GLY A 429 -20.80 4.79 -11.75
N LEU A 430 -20.62 4.09 -10.63
CA LEU A 430 -21.20 4.46 -9.33
C LEU A 430 -20.63 5.80 -8.83
N ILE A 431 -19.32 6.01 -8.93
CA ILE A 431 -18.68 7.27 -8.58
C ILE A 431 -19.17 8.40 -9.49
N PHE A 432 -19.27 8.17 -10.80
CA PHE A 432 -19.80 9.17 -11.73
C PHE A 432 -21.29 9.47 -11.43
N GLY A 433 -22.09 8.46 -11.06
CA GLY A 433 -23.47 8.62 -10.62
C GLY A 433 -23.60 9.47 -9.35
N LEU A 434 -22.71 9.25 -8.37
CA LEU A 434 -22.63 10.04 -7.14
C LEU A 434 -22.31 11.51 -7.45
N GLU A 435 -21.25 11.77 -8.23
CA GLU A 435 -20.80 13.13 -8.53
C GLU A 435 -21.82 13.91 -9.37
N ASN A 436 -22.51 13.23 -10.29
CA ASN A 436 -23.64 13.81 -11.01
C ASN A 436 -24.77 14.22 -10.06
N HIS A 437 -25.09 13.36 -9.09
CA HIS A 437 -26.15 13.63 -8.12
C HIS A 437 -25.82 14.80 -7.19
N LEU A 438 -24.55 14.92 -6.77
CA LEU A 438 -24.06 16.01 -5.90
C LEU A 438 -23.78 17.32 -6.66
N GLY A 439 -23.80 17.29 -8.00
CA GLY A 439 -23.46 18.44 -8.84
C GLY A 439 -21.98 18.81 -8.78
N THR A 440 -21.09 17.83 -8.57
CA THR A 440 -19.66 18.04 -8.30
C THR A 440 -18.73 17.42 -9.34
N ASN A 441 -19.23 17.19 -10.55
CA ASN A 441 -18.47 16.65 -11.69
C ASN A 441 -17.14 17.37 -12.02
N ARG A 442 -17.00 18.64 -11.63
CA ARG A 442 -15.72 19.38 -11.78
C ARG A 442 -14.53 18.70 -11.10
N LYS A 443 -14.78 17.87 -10.08
CA LYS A 443 -13.75 17.08 -9.36
C LYS A 443 -13.22 15.91 -10.18
N LEU A 444 -13.99 15.43 -11.17
CA LEU A 444 -13.69 14.25 -11.98
C LEU A 444 -12.62 14.54 -13.04
N CYS A 445 -11.44 14.98 -12.61
CA CYS A 445 -10.37 15.38 -13.52
C CYS A 445 -9.75 14.23 -14.33
N GLY A 446 -10.04 12.97 -13.99
CA GLY A 446 -9.67 11.80 -14.79
C GLY A 446 -10.67 11.46 -15.91
N LEU A 447 -11.88 12.05 -15.86
CA LEU A 447 -12.93 11.85 -16.85
C LEU A 447 -12.88 12.94 -17.91
N GLU A 448 -12.31 12.62 -19.07
CA GLU A 448 -12.19 13.53 -20.21
C GLU A 448 -13.13 13.08 -21.34
N ASN A 449 -14.05 13.94 -21.76
CA ASN A 449 -15.03 13.63 -22.81
C ASN A 449 -15.83 12.33 -22.54
N GLY A 450 -16.17 12.08 -21.28
CA GLY A 450 -16.89 10.87 -20.85
C GLY A 450 -16.05 9.58 -20.85
N CYS A 451 -14.72 9.69 -21.01
CA CYS A 451 -13.80 8.56 -20.99
C CYS A 451 -12.74 8.71 -19.91
N VAL A 452 -12.32 7.59 -19.30
CA VAL A 452 -11.15 7.52 -18.44
C VAL A 452 -9.97 6.95 -19.20
N THR A 453 -8.77 7.45 -18.92
CA THR A 453 -7.53 6.96 -19.54
C THR A 453 -6.89 5.86 -18.70
N THR A 454 -6.41 4.80 -19.36
CA THR A 454 -5.66 3.72 -18.72
C THR A 454 -4.41 3.37 -19.50
N TYR A 455 -3.35 2.97 -18.80
CA TYR A 455 -2.13 2.43 -19.41
C TYR A 455 -1.93 0.98 -18.99
N ARG A 456 -1.81 0.11 -19.98
CA ARG A 456 -1.54 -1.32 -19.80
C ARG A 456 -0.34 -1.74 -20.62
N ARG A 457 0.42 -2.72 -20.14
CA ARG A 457 1.51 -3.30 -20.95
C ARG A 457 0.93 -4.05 -22.16
N ASN A 458 1.68 -4.07 -23.25
CA ASN A 458 1.53 -5.05 -24.32
C ASN A 458 2.52 -6.23 -24.13
N THR A 459 2.61 -7.14 -25.10
CA THR A 459 3.53 -8.28 -25.07
C THR A 459 5.00 -7.87 -25.31
N SER A 460 5.27 -6.76 -26.01
CA SER A 460 6.62 -6.20 -26.14
C SER A 460 7.11 -5.51 -24.86
N GLY A 461 6.22 -5.22 -23.91
CA GLY A 461 6.51 -4.51 -22.67
C GLY A 461 6.31 -3.00 -22.75
N ASP A 462 5.87 -2.50 -23.90
CA ASP A 462 5.51 -1.10 -24.08
C ASP A 462 4.14 -0.85 -23.46
N MET A 463 3.94 0.37 -22.96
CA MET A 463 2.69 0.76 -22.33
C MET A 463 1.72 1.33 -23.37
N MET A 464 0.58 0.69 -23.56
CA MET A 464 -0.50 1.13 -24.44
C MET A 464 -1.51 1.96 -23.66
N LYS A 465 -1.79 3.17 -24.17
CA LYS A 465 -2.88 4.03 -23.70
C LYS A 465 -4.22 3.52 -24.25
N THR A 466 -5.24 3.44 -23.41
CA THR A 466 -6.60 3.04 -23.79
C THR A 466 -7.62 3.96 -23.12
N LEU A 467 -8.59 4.44 -23.90
CA LEU A 467 -9.73 5.24 -23.43
C LEU A 467 -10.91 4.32 -23.16
N ILE A 468 -11.50 4.43 -21.97
CA ILE A 468 -12.63 3.60 -21.55
C ILE A 468 -13.83 4.52 -21.31
N PRO A 469 -14.94 4.39 -22.04
CA PRO A 469 -16.13 5.20 -21.82
C PRO A 469 -16.77 4.84 -20.48
N VAL A 470 -17.20 5.83 -19.71
CA VAL A 470 -17.87 5.64 -18.42
C VAL A 470 -19.29 6.17 -18.49
N LYS A 471 -20.24 5.37 -18.02
CA LYS A 471 -21.65 5.78 -17.89
C LYS A 471 -22.01 5.88 -16.41
N PRO A 472 -22.80 6.89 -16.00
CA PRO A 472 -23.19 7.01 -14.61
C PRO A 472 -24.16 5.89 -14.24
N ILE A 473 -23.92 5.28 -13.08
CA ILE A 473 -24.75 4.24 -12.48
C ILE A 473 -25.30 4.81 -11.18
N LYS A 474 -26.62 4.78 -11.03
CA LYS A 474 -27.30 5.20 -9.81
C LYS A 474 -28.02 3.98 -9.21
N PRO A 475 -27.77 3.64 -7.95
CA PRO A 475 -28.57 2.64 -7.24
C PRO A 475 -30.08 3.01 -7.28
N PRO A 476 -30.98 2.02 -7.34
CA PRO A 476 -32.41 2.27 -7.47
C PRO A 476 -32.98 3.08 -6.28
N CYS A 477 -33.83 4.07 -6.56
CA CYS A 477 -34.62 4.77 -5.56
C CYS A 477 -36.07 4.89 -6.05
N GLY A 478 -37.02 4.22 -5.38
CA GLY A 478 -38.44 4.23 -5.77
C GLY A 478 -39.39 3.83 -4.64
N GLU A 479 -40.64 4.31 -4.69
CA GLU A 479 -41.63 4.19 -3.61
C GLU A 479 -42.31 2.81 -3.51
N ASN A 480 -42.35 2.02 -4.59
CA ASN A 480 -43.28 0.88 -4.75
C ASN A 480 -42.65 -0.54 -4.68
N CYS A 481 -41.47 -0.71 -4.08
CA CYS A 481 -40.88 -2.05 -3.88
C CYS A 481 -40.39 -2.21 -2.45
N SER A 482 -40.34 -3.46 -1.95
CA SER A 482 -39.57 -3.78 -0.75
C SER A 482 -38.11 -3.39 -0.98
N ARG A 483 -37.71 -2.22 -0.48
CA ARG A 483 -36.53 -1.46 -0.90
C ARG A 483 -35.19 -2.17 -0.71
N GLU A 484 -35.15 -3.25 0.07
CA GLU A 484 -33.97 -4.11 0.26
C GLU A 484 -33.80 -5.12 -0.89
N SER A 485 -34.89 -5.73 -1.37
CA SER A 485 -34.82 -6.68 -2.48
C SER A 485 -34.43 -5.99 -3.80
N SER A 486 -34.70 -4.69 -3.93
CA SER A 486 -34.28 -3.91 -5.10
C SER A 486 -32.77 -3.72 -5.21
N PHE A 487 -32.03 -3.56 -4.09
CA PHE A 487 -30.56 -3.43 -4.16
C PHE A 487 -29.90 -4.78 -4.41
N LEU A 488 -30.32 -5.82 -3.70
CA LEU A 488 -29.82 -7.17 -3.94
C LEU A 488 -30.07 -7.57 -5.40
N SER A 489 -31.30 -7.38 -5.91
CA SER A 489 -31.62 -7.63 -7.32
C SER A 489 -30.78 -6.78 -8.27
N PHE A 490 -30.54 -5.51 -7.95
CA PHE A 490 -29.72 -4.62 -8.76
C PHE A 490 -28.26 -5.11 -8.86
N PHE A 491 -27.65 -5.49 -7.75
CA PHE A 491 -26.28 -6.02 -7.76
C PHE A 491 -26.19 -7.42 -8.34
N SER A 492 -27.20 -8.27 -8.12
CA SER A 492 -27.33 -9.57 -8.80
C SER A 492 -27.39 -9.40 -10.32
N GLN A 493 -28.10 -8.39 -10.82
CA GLN A 493 -28.14 -8.07 -12.26
C GLN A 493 -26.83 -7.47 -12.77
N LEU A 494 -26.22 -6.53 -12.03
CA LEU A 494 -24.97 -5.89 -12.42
C LEU A 494 -23.80 -6.88 -12.49
N LEU A 495 -23.66 -7.73 -11.47
CA LEU A 495 -22.62 -8.75 -11.40
C LEU A 495 -23.01 -10.06 -12.11
N LYS A 496 -24.27 -10.16 -12.56
CA LYS A 496 -24.86 -11.36 -13.18
C LYS A 496 -24.75 -12.60 -12.30
N VAL A 497 -24.94 -12.47 -10.99
CA VAL A 497 -24.88 -13.58 -10.01
C VAL A 497 -26.14 -13.64 -9.17
N ASN A 498 -26.65 -14.83 -8.89
CA ASN A 498 -27.87 -15.01 -8.09
C ASN A 498 -27.56 -15.00 -6.59
N LEU A 499 -27.38 -13.81 -6.01
CA LEU A 499 -27.05 -13.67 -4.58
C LEU A 499 -28.21 -14.14 -3.69
N ASP A 500 -27.88 -14.92 -2.66
CA ASP A 500 -28.81 -15.37 -1.61
C ASP A 500 -28.66 -14.47 -0.38
N ARG A 501 -29.77 -13.96 0.15
CA ARG A 501 -29.79 -13.11 1.35
C ARG A 501 -29.73 -13.93 2.63
N GLU A 502 -30.37 -15.10 2.64
CA GLU A 502 -30.55 -15.90 3.85
C GLU A 502 -29.37 -16.85 4.11
N PHE A 503 -28.35 -16.78 3.25
CA PHE A 503 -27.16 -17.59 3.39
C PHE A 503 -26.35 -17.20 4.63
N GLN A 504 -26.36 -18.07 5.64
CA GLN A 504 -25.79 -17.78 6.96
C GLN A 504 -24.26 -17.62 6.94
N ALA A 505 -23.55 -18.32 6.03
CA ALA A 505 -22.09 -18.27 5.91
C ALA A 505 -21.65 -17.23 4.86
N ILE A 506 -21.81 -15.95 5.19
CA ILE A 506 -21.61 -14.82 4.25
C ILE A 506 -20.19 -14.81 3.65
N GLU A 507 -19.15 -15.20 4.40
CA GLU A 507 -17.78 -15.34 3.91
C GLU A 507 -17.64 -16.39 2.81
N MET A 508 -18.36 -17.51 2.92
CA MET A 508 -18.39 -18.55 1.88
C MET A 508 -19.13 -18.07 0.64
N GLN A 509 -20.18 -17.26 0.79
CA GLN A 509 -20.82 -16.58 -0.35
C GLN A 509 -19.86 -15.62 -1.06
N GLY A 510 -19.05 -14.85 -0.31
CA GLY A 510 -18.00 -14.02 -0.92
C GLY A 510 -16.95 -14.82 -1.69
N LEU A 511 -16.51 -15.96 -1.15
CA LEU A 511 -15.62 -16.87 -1.86
C LEU A 511 -16.24 -17.42 -3.15
N ALA A 512 -17.52 -17.82 -3.11
CA ALA A 512 -18.23 -18.32 -4.27
C ALA A 512 -18.37 -17.25 -5.36
N VAL A 513 -18.77 -16.03 -5.00
CA VAL A 513 -18.87 -14.89 -5.93
C VAL A 513 -17.51 -14.56 -6.54
N LEU A 514 -16.44 -14.51 -5.74
CA LEU A 514 -15.08 -14.31 -6.21
C LEU A 514 -14.68 -15.32 -7.29
N LEU A 515 -14.89 -16.62 -7.02
CA LEU A 515 -14.53 -17.70 -7.94
C LEU A 515 -15.34 -17.63 -9.24
N VAL A 516 -16.65 -17.35 -9.14
CA VAL A 516 -17.55 -17.21 -10.30
C VAL A 516 -17.14 -16.04 -11.18
N LEU A 517 -16.93 -14.86 -10.60
CA LEU A 517 -16.52 -13.67 -11.34
C LEU A 517 -15.15 -13.87 -12.00
N TRP A 518 -14.18 -14.40 -11.26
CA TRP A 518 -12.86 -14.71 -11.82
C TRP A 518 -12.94 -15.70 -12.99
N PHE A 519 -13.63 -16.83 -12.83
CA PHE A 519 -13.68 -17.86 -13.86
C PHE A 519 -14.39 -17.38 -15.14
N ARG A 520 -15.40 -16.51 -15.02
CA ARG A 520 -16.09 -15.90 -16.18
C ARG A 520 -15.20 -14.92 -16.94
N SER A 521 -14.27 -14.25 -16.25
CA SER A 521 -13.44 -13.18 -16.83
C SER A 521 -12.02 -13.61 -17.19
N SER A 522 -11.51 -14.72 -16.64
CA SER A 522 -10.15 -15.20 -16.87
C SER A 522 -10.04 -16.11 -18.10
N VAL A 523 -9.26 -15.66 -19.09
CA VAL A 523 -8.95 -16.45 -20.29
C VAL A 523 -8.09 -17.67 -19.95
N HIS A 524 -7.16 -17.54 -19.00
CA HIS A 524 -6.33 -18.66 -18.56
C HIS A 524 -7.15 -19.73 -17.86
N ALA A 525 -8.09 -19.34 -17.00
CA ALA A 525 -8.97 -20.28 -16.28
C ALA A 525 -9.86 -21.07 -17.25
N GLN A 526 -10.50 -20.37 -18.20
CA GLN A 526 -11.40 -20.98 -19.20
C GLN A 526 -10.69 -21.92 -20.16
N LYS A 527 -9.40 -21.68 -20.44
CA LYS A 527 -8.57 -22.61 -21.23
C LYS A 527 -8.17 -23.85 -20.42
N ALA A 528 -7.93 -23.69 -19.12
CA ALA A 528 -7.43 -24.76 -18.26
C ALA A 528 -8.51 -25.74 -17.78
N ALA A 529 -9.78 -25.32 -17.76
CA ALA A 529 -10.89 -26.11 -17.23
C ALA A 529 -12.25 -25.71 -17.81
N LYS A 530 -13.23 -26.62 -17.71
CA LYS A 530 -14.61 -26.37 -18.18
C LYS A 530 -15.45 -25.59 -17.16
N ASN A 531 -15.14 -25.75 -15.88
CA ASN A 531 -15.82 -25.13 -14.76
C ASN A 531 -14.87 -25.05 -13.56
N ILE A 532 -15.31 -24.44 -12.46
CA ILE A 532 -14.49 -24.26 -11.26
C ILE A 532 -14.14 -25.60 -10.60
N GLU A 533 -15.05 -26.59 -10.62
CA GLU A 533 -14.82 -27.95 -10.09
C GLU A 533 -13.70 -28.71 -10.79
N THR A 534 -13.38 -28.33 -12.04
CA THR A 534 -12.28 -28.94 -12.81
C THR A 534 -11.07 -28.00 -12.94
N SER A 535 -11.15 -26.79 -12.38
CA SER A 535 -10.10 -25.77 -12.40
C SER A 535 -9.01 -26.10 -11.38
N PRO A 536 -7.74 -26.30 -11.80
CA PRO A 536 -6.64 -26.55 -10.88
C PRO A 536 -6.48 -25.43 -9.83
N VAL A 537 -6.51 -24.18 -10.29
CA VAL A 537 -6.35 -23.00 -9.42
C VAL A 537 -7.60 -22.77 -8.57
N GLY A 538 -8.79 -22.93 -9.16
CA GLY A 538 -10.06 -22.78 -8.44
C GLY A 538 -10.21 -23.79 -7.29
N LEU A 539 -9.91 -25.07 -7.54
CA LEU A 539 -9.93 -26.13 -6.52
C LEU A 539 -8.89 -25.89 -5.43
N ALA A 540 -7.64 -25.57 -5.81
CA ALA A 540 -6.56 -25.32 -4.86
C ALA A 540 -6.92 -24.16 -3.92
N LEU A 541 -7.40 -23.03 -4.46
CA LEU A 541 -7.84 -21.87 -3.67
C LEU A 541 -8.99 -22.23 -2.74
N SER A 542 -10.03 -22.89 -3.26
CA SER A 542 -11.23 -23.24 -2.49
C SER A 542 -10.87 -24.12 -1.27
N CYS A 543 -10.08 -25.17 -1.50
CA CYS A 543 -9.67 -26.08 -0.45
C CYS A 543 -8.73 -25.42 0.56
N CYS A 544 -7.75 -24.64 0.10
CA CYS A 544 -6.82 -23.96 1.01
C CYS A 544 -7.54 -22.91 1.86
N ALA A 545 -8.45 -22.11 1.29
CA ALA A 545 -9.17 -21.08 2.03
C ALA A 545 -10.02 -21.69 3.16
N ILE A 546 -10.77 -22.77 2.88
CA ILE A 546 -11.57 -23.46 3.89
C ILE A 546 -10.69 -24.16 4.92
N ALA A 547 -9.63 -24.86 4.50
CA ALA A 547 -8.71 -25.53 5.41
C ALA A 547 -7.98 -24.56 6.34
N VAL A 548 -7.49 -23.43 5.82
CA VAL A 548 -6.83 -22.39 6.63
C VAL A 548 -7.81 -21.74 7.60
N ASN A 549 -9.05 -21.47 7.17
CA ASN A 549 -10.05 -20.94 8.08
C ASN A 549 -10.35 -21.91 9.23
N SER A 550 -10.56 -23.19 8.90
CA SER A 550 -10.76 -24.25 9.89
C SER A 550 -9.56 -24.40 10.83
N ASN A 551 -8.33 -24.40 10.32
CA ASN A 551 -7.12 -24.43 11.14
C ASN A 551 -7.10 -23.27 12.14
N CYS A 552 -7.42 -22.05 11.72
CA CYS A 552 -7.47 -20.90 12.62
C CYS A 552 -8.53 -21.05 13.72
N GLU A 553 -9.70 -21.62 13.40
CA GLU A 553 -10.80 -21.82 14.36
C GLU A 553 -10.49 -22.90 15.39
N PHE A 554 -9.88 -24.02 14.98
CA PHE A 554 -9.56 -25.14 15.87
C PHE A 554 -8.33 -24.84 16.74
N VAL A 555 -7.32 -24.17 16.17
CA VAL A 555 -6.10 -23.80 16.88
C VAL A 555 -6.35 -22.63 17.85
N GLY A 556 -7.27 -21.71 17.52
CA GLY A 556 -7.66 -20.58 18.38
C GLY A 556 -8.42 -20.95 19.66
N ARG A 557 -8.81 -22.21 19.86
CA ARG A 557 -9.45 -22.69 21.10
C ARG A 557 -8.46 -22.99 22.24
N GLY A 558 -7.15 -22.94 21.99
CA GLY A 558 -6.10 -23.07 23.01
C GLY A 558 -5.45 -21.73 23.36
N ASP A 559 -5.20 -21.48 24.65
CA ASP A 559 -4.78 -20.20 25.24
C ASP A 559 -3.33 -19.72 24.90
N ARG A 560 -2.84 -19.95 23.67
CA ARG A 560 -1.46 -19.60 23.22
C ARG A 560 -1.42 -19.03 21.79
N GLY A 561 -2.08 -17.89 21.56
CA GLY A 561 -2.38 -17.37 20.22
C GLY A 561 -1.22 -17.02 19.26
N VAL A 562 0.04 -16.89 19.71
CA VAL A 562 1.19 -16.57 18.83
C VAL A 562 1.92 -17.84 18.40
N ASP A 563 2.27 -18.72 19.35
CA ASP A 563 2.85 -20.05 19.07
C ASP A 563 1.93 -20.87 18.15
N SER A 564 0.63 -20.61 18.24
CA SER A 564 -0.40 -21.31 17.48
C SER A 564 -0.44 -20.89 15.99
N LEU A 565 -0.21 -19.61 15.67
CA LEU A 565 -0.14 -19.14 14.28
C LEU A 565 1.16 -19.55 13.60
N ASP A 566 2.28 -19.53 14.33
CA ASP A 566 3.57 -19.98 13.82
C ASP A 566 3.53 -21.48 13.44
N SER A 567 2.80 -22.28 14.22
CA SER A 567 2.55 -23.69 13.90
C SER A 567 1.78 -23.88 12.58
N ILE A 568 0.76 -23.05 12.32
CA ILE A 568 0.01 -23.08 11.05
C ILE A 568 0.92 -22.64 9.90
N CYS A 569 1.70 -21.57 10.09
CA CYS A 569 2.63 -21.08 9.07
C CYS A 569 3.68 -22.14 8.70
N THR A 570 4.24 -22.83 9.70
CA THR A 570 5.16 -23.95 9.51
C THR A 570 4.50 -25.08 8.75
N HIS A 571 3.28 -25.46 9.16
CA HIS A 571 2.52 -26.53 8.50
C HIS A 571 2.23 -26.21 7.02
N LEU A 572 1.83 -24.98 6.69
CA LEU A 572 1.59 -24.58 5.30
C LEU A 572 2.86 -24.69 4.45
N ASN A 573 4.02 -24.36 5.01
CA ASN A 573 5.31 -24.53 4.35
C ASN A 573 5.65 -26.00 4.10
N GLU A 574 5.45 -26.86 5.10
CA GLU A 574 5.63 -28.31 4.98
C GLU A 574 4.70 -28.91 3.92
N CYS A 575 3.43 -28.50 3.90
CA CYS A 575 2.47 -28.90 2.86
C CYS A 575 2.98 -28.50 1.47
N ALA A 576 3.49 -27.27 1.31
CA ALA A 576 3.98 -26.81 0.02
C ALA A 576 5.20 -27.61 -0.45
N ASP A 577 6.11 -27.97 0.46
CA ASP A 577 7.26 -28.84 0.17
C ASP A 577 6.82 -30.26 -0.19
N LEU A 578 5.85 -30.81 0.53
CA LEU A 578 5.28 -32.12 0.27
C LEU A 578 4.63 -32.17 -1.12
N VAL A 579 3.78 -31.19 -1.45
CA VAL A 579 3.12 -31.11 -2.76
C VAL A 579 4.13 -30.98 -3.88
N LYS A 580 5.13 -30.09 -3.73
CA LYS A 580 6.24 -29.94 -4.68
C LYS A 580 6.96 -31.26 -4.90
N SER A 581 7.32 -31.95 -3.81
CA SER A 581 8.00 -33.25 -3.86
C SER A 581 7.18 -34.30 -4.63
N VAL A 582 5.89 -34.46 -4.30
CA VAL A 582 4.99 -35.41 -4.98
C VAL A 582 4.85 -35.08 -6.47
N TYR A 583 4.73 -33.80 -6.82
CA TYR A 583 4.66 -33.37 -8.22
C TYR A 583 5.94 -33.70 -8.99
N CYS A 584 7.09 -33.38 -8.39
CA CYS A 584 8.43 -33.55 -8.94
C CYS A 584 8.85 -35.01 -9.14
N GLN A 585 8.25 -35.96 -8.43
CA GLN A 585 8.52 -37.39 -8.65
C GLN A 585 8.12 -37.86 -10.05
N LYS A 586 7.13 -37.21 -10.68
CA LYS A 586 6.58 -37.62 -11.97
C LYS A 586 6.72 -36.55 -13.06
N ASN A 587 7.15 -35.34 -12.72
CA ASN A 587 7.19 -34.19 -13.62
C ASN A 587 8.46 -33.36 -13.40
N SER A 588 8.83 -32.55 -14.39
CA SER A 588 9.87 -31.54 -14.21
C SER A 588 9.39 -30.45 -13.22
N CYS A 589 10.22 -30.11 -12.22
CA CYS A 589 9.96 -29.12 -11.18
C CYS A 589 10.00 -27.67 -11.70
N CYS A 590 9.36 -27.37 -12.82
CA CYS A 590 9.42 -26.04 -13.42
C CYS A 590 8.39 -25.08 -12.82
N PHE A 591 8.82 -23.84 -12.61
CA PHE A 591 7.93 -22.74 -12.27
C PHE A 591 6.96 -22.43 -13.42
N CYS A 592 5.67 -22.34 -13.13
CA CYS A 592 4.63 -22.00 -14.10
C CYS A 592 4.04 -20.62 -13.82
N ILE A 593 4.36 -19.65 -14.68
CA ILE A 593 3.87 -18.27 -14.56
C ILE A 593 2.36 -18.15 -14.79
N GLU A 594 1.75 -19.02 -15.59
CA GLU A 594 0.31 -19.01 -15.88
C GLU A 594 -0.54 -19.32 -14.64
N VAL A 595 -0.02 -20.14 -13.72
CA VAL A 595 -0.67 -20.39 -12.42
C VAL A 595 -0.61 -19.13 -11.56
N VAL A 596 0.55 -18.48 -11.47
CA VAL A 596 0.70 -17.24 -10.70
C VAL A 596 -0.11 -16.09 -11.29
N HIS A 597 -0.24 -16.02 -12.63
CA HIS A 597 -1.11 -15.07 -13.32
C HIS A 597 -2.56 -15.23 -12.82
N GLN A 598 -3.09 -16.45 -12.84
CA GLN A 598 -4.44 -16.74 -12.33
C GLN A 598 -4.62 -16.41 -10.85
N LEU A 599 -3.61 -16.70 -10.01
CA LEU A 599 -3.64 -16.33 -8.59
C LEU A 599 -3.72 -14.81 -8.41
N ASN A 600 -2.96 -14.04 -9.18
CA ASN A 600 -3.00 -12.57 -9.11
C ASN A 600 -4.28 -11.99 -9.72
N GLU A 601 -4.89 -12.63 -10.73
CA GLU A 601 -6.25 -12.28 -11.20
C GLU A 601 -7.27 -12.42 -10.06
N LEU A 602 -7.26 -13.55 -9.34
CA LEU A 602 -8.14 -13.77 -8.18
C LEU A 602 -7.94 -12.67 -7.11
N GLN A 603 -6.69 -12.30 -6.82
CA GLN A 603 -6.39 -11.21 -5.89
C GLN A 603 -6.95 -9.86 -6.39
N CYS A 604 -6.85 -9.56 -7.71
CA CYS A 604 -7.44 -8.36 -8.30
C CYS A 604 -8.97 -8.31 -8.15
N ILE A 605 -9.67 -9.43 -8.40
CA ILE A 605 -11.13 -9.52 -8.24
C ILE A 605 -11.49 -9.34 -6.76
N ALA A 606 -10.74 -9.95 -5.83
CA ALA A 606 -11.00 -9.81 -4.40
C ALA A 606 -10.89 -8.36 -3.92
N ILE A 607 -9.86 -7.62 -4.36
CA ILE A 607 -9.70 -6.18 -4.10
C ILE A 607 -10.91 -5.39 -4.63
N GLY A 608 -11.29 -5.64 -5.89
CA GLY A 608 -12.43 -4.96 -6.49
C GLY A 608 -13.75 -5.24 -5.76
N LEU A 609 -13.95 -6.49 -5.33
CA LEU A 609 -15.16 -6.91 -4.61
C LEU A 609 -15.25 -6.24 -3.23
N VAL A 610 -14.15 -6.20 -2.48
CA VAL A 610 -14.07 -5.49 -1.19
C VAL A 610 -14.39 -4.00 -1.37
N HIS A 611 -13.82 -3.36 -2.40
CA HIS A 611 -14.11 -1.96 -2.70
C HIS A 611 -15.58 -1.72 -3.06
N LEU A 612 -16.12 -2.57 -3.94
CA LEU A 612 -17.50 -2.44 -4.41
C LEU A 612 -18.48 -2.57 -3.25
N VAL A 613 -18.32 -3.60 -2.41
CA VAL A 613 -19.14 -3.78 -1.20
C VAL A 613 -19.01 -2.55 -0.29
N GLY A 614 -17.78 -2.11 -0.01
CA GLY A 614 -17.52 -0.94 0.82
C GLY A 614 -18.18 0.34 0.33
N LEU A 615 -18.24 0.54 -0.99
CA LEU A 615 -18.89 1.68 -1.65
C LEU A 615 -20.42 1.56 -1.58
N VAL A 616 -20.95 0.38 -1.90
CA VAL A 616 -22.38 0.10 -1.96
C VAL A 616 -23.06 0.25 -0.60
N ASP A 617 -22.42 -0.24 0.45
CA ASP A 617 -22.88 -0.09 1.84
C ASP A 617 -23.09 1.37 2.26
N VAL A 618 -22.41 2.32 1.60
CA VAL A 618 -22.58 3.75 1.86
C VAL A 618 -23.56 4.39 0.89
N LEU A 619 -23.44 4.09 -0.40
CA LEU A 619 -24.26 4.71 -1.44
C LEU A 619 -25.74 4.31 -1.32
N CYS A 620 -26.04 3.05 -1.01
CA CYS A 620 -27.42 2.57 -0.91
C CYS A 620 -28.22 3.31 0.18
N PRO A 621 -27.75 3.37 1.45
CA PRO A 621 -28.42 4.17 2.48
C PRO A 621 -28.49 5.67 2.13
N PHE A 622 -27.44 6.23 1.54
CA PHE A 622 -27.40 7.64 1.15
C PHE A 622 -28.49 8.01 0.13
N TYR A 623 -28.63 7.23 -0.94
CA TYR A 623 -29.68 7.50 -1.93
C TYR A 623 -31.10 7.28 -1.36
N LEU A 624 -31.27 6.36 -0.43
CA LEU A 624 -32.56 6.15 0.26
C LEU A 624 -32.95 7.34 1.14
N SER A 625 -32.01 7.92 1.88
CA SER A 625 -32.29 9.05 2.78
C SER A 625 -32.72 10.29 2.00
N GLU A 626 -32.11 10.55 0.83
CA GLU A 626 -32.46 11.69 -0.03
C GLU A 626 -33.87 11.58 -0.64
N CYS A 627 -34.43 10.37 -0.75
CA CYS A 627 -35.78 10.14 -1.26
C CYS A 627 -36.87 10.16 -0.15
N GLY A 628 -36.59 10.70 1.04
CA GLY A 628 -37.59 10.88 2.11
C GLY A 628 -37.88 9.64 2.96
N GLY A 629 -37.03 8.61 2.91
CA GLY A 629 -37.21 7.37 3.69
C GLY A 629 -36.76 7.49 5.14
N ILE A 630 -37.70 7.76 6.07
CA ILE A 630 -37.52 7.53 7.51
C ILE A 630 -37.87 6.06 7.79
N GLY A 631 -36.97 5.15 7.42
CA GLY A 631 -37.05 3.73 7.78
C GLY A 631 -35.73 3.31 8.43
N ASP A 632 -35.76 2.35 9.36
CA ASP A 632 -34.60 1.88 10.13
C ASP A 632 -33.38 1.63 9.23
N THR A 633 -32.46 2.60 9.20
CA THR A 633 -31.16 2.52 8.51
C THR A 633 -30.26 1.43 9.12
N LEU A 634 -30.68 0.83 10.23
CA LEU A 634 -30.06 -0.33 10.88
C LEU A 634 -30.11 -1.61 10.02
N CYS A 635 -31.16 -1.83 9.21
CA CYS A 635 -31.28 -3.05 8.39
C CYS A 635 -30.24 -3.16 7.26
N TYR A 636 -29.62 -2.05 6.87
CA TYR A 636 -28.60 -2.00 5.80
C TYR A 636 -27.16 -2.10 6.32
N ARG A 637 -26.95 -2.27 7.63
CA ARG A 637 -25.59 -2.39 8.20
C ARG A 637 -24.91 -3.74 7.92
N ASN A 638 -25.62 -4.71 7.36
CA ASN A 638 -25.07 -6.02 7.06
C ASN A 638 -24.74 -6.11 5.57
N ALA A 639 -23.43 -6.20 5.27
CA ALA A 639 -22.95 -6.39 3.91
C ALA A 639 -23.54 -7.69 3.31
N PHE A 640 -24.14 -7.59 2.12
CA PHE A 640 -24.72 -8.73 1.40
C PHE A 640 -23.66 -9.74 0.93
N ILE A 641 -22.40 -9.32 0.91
CA ILE A 641 -21.23 -10.13 0.58
C ILE A 641 -20.10 -9.71 1.52
N LYS A 642 -19.39 -10.68 2.06
CA LYS A 642 -18.17 -10.47 2.85
C LYS A 642 -17.12 -11.46 2.37
N CYS A 643 -15.88 -11.03 2.25
CA CYS A 643 -14.77 -11.94 1.94
C CYS A 643 -14.18 -12.48 3.24
N TYR A 644 -13.66 -13.71 3.22
CA TYR A 644 -12.66 -14.12 4.20
C TYR A 644 -11.51 -13.08 4.23
N PRO A 645 -10.84 -12.87 5.38
CA PRO A 645 -9.62 -12.07 5.45
C PRO A 645 -8.65 -12.46 4.35
N LEU A 646 -8.07 -11.48 3.66
CA LEU A 646 -7.25 -11.71 2.46
C LEU A 646 -6.03 -12.59 2.76
N TRP A 647 -5.46 -12.46 3.96
CA TRP A 647 -4.35 -13.29 4.43
C TRP A 647 -4.73 -14.75 4.71
N LYS A 648 -6.02 -15.08 4.91
CA LYS A 648 -6.51 -16.47 4.97
C LYS A 648 -6.82 -17.00 3.58
N LEU A 649 -7.50 -16.19 2.77
CA LEU A 649 -7.93 -16.55 1.42
C LEU A 649 -6.74 -16.90 0.52
N PHE A 650 -5.67 -16.10 0.60
CA PHE A 650 -4.45 -16.28 -0.20
C PHE A 650 -3.24 -16.68 0.67
N ALA A 651 -3.45 -17.52 1.69
CA ALA A 651 -2.47 -17.79 2.74
C ALA A 651 -1.03 -18.06 2.28
N SER A 652 -0.84 -18.92 1.28
CA SER A 652 0.49 -19.21 0.69
C SER A 652 0.39 -19.37 -0.82
N GLY A 653 0.96 -18.41 -1.55
CA GLY A 653 1.06 -18.46 -3.00
C GLY A 653 1.85 -19.68 -3.47
N ARG A 654 2.91 -20.06 -2.76
CA ARG A 654 3.71 -21.26 -3.07
C ARG A 654 2.91 -22.54 -2.93
N LEU A 655 2.16 -22.71 -1.84
CA LEU A 655 1.29 -23.87 -1.66
C LEU A 655 0.24 -23.96 -2.76
N LEU A 656 -0.46 -22.85 -3.01
CA LEU A 656 -1.47 -22.74 -4.06
C LEU A 656 -0.89 -23.06 -5.45
N HIS A 657 0.32 -22.58 -5.72
CA HIS A 657 1.04 -22.84 -6.97
C HIS A 657 1.28 -24.33 -7.17
N TRP A 658 1.92 -25.00 -6.21
CA TRP A 658 2.28 -26.41 -6.35
C TRP A 658 1.05 -27.33 -6.35
N LEU A 659 0.00 -27.02 -5.58
CA LEU A 659 -1.26 -27.76 -5.65
C LEU A 659 -1.90 -27.62 -7.03
N SER A 660 -1.91 -26.41 -7.59
CA SER A 660 -2.42 -26.18 -8.95
C SER A 660 -1.60 -26.95 -9.99
N ARG A 661 -0.27 -27.01 -9.86
CA ARG A 661 0.60 -27.81 -10.73
C ARG A 661 0.30 -29.31 -10.64
N LEU A 662 0.10 -29.80 -9.42
CA LEU A 662 -0.28 -31.19 -9.20
C LEU A 662 -1.61 -31.51 -9.88
N LEU A 663 -2.63 -30.66 -9.70
CA LEU A 663 -3.95 -30.86 -10.32
C LEU A 663 -3.91 -30.71 -11.86
N GLN A 664 -3.04 -29.88 -12.40
CA GLN A 664 -2.82 -29.79 -13.86
C GLN A 664 -2.32 -31.11 -14.46
N SER A 665 -1.55 -31.91 -13.70
CA SER A 665 -1.06 -33.23 -14.14
C SER A 665 -2.09 -34.36 -14.02
N VAL A 666 -3.30 -34.06 -13.53
CA VAL A 666 -4.36 -35.02 -13.25
C VAL A 666 -5.51 -34.83 -14.23
N ASN A 667 -6.15 -35.94 -14.61
CA ASN A 667 -7.33 -35.94 -15.49
C ASN A 667 -8.41 -35.00 -14.92
N PRO A 668 -9.03 -34.11 -15.72
CA PRO A 668 -10.00 -33.13 -15.21
C PRO A 668 -11.13 -33.73 -14.36
N SER A 669 -11.62 -34.92 -14.69
CA SER A 669 -12.67 -35.64 -13.95
C SER A 669 -12.23 -36.15 -12.58
N GLU A 670 -10.93 -36.33 -12.35
CA GLU A 670 -10.37 -36.86 -11.10
C GLU A 670 -9.85 -35.76 -10.18
N ARG A 671 -9.71 -34.53 -10.68
CA ARG A 671 -9.11 -33.40 -9.93
C ARG A 671 -9.85 -33.11 -8.62
N PHE A 672 -11.19 -33.11 -8.66
CA PHE A 672 -12.02 -32.85 -7.49
C PHE A 672 -11.75 -33.91 -6.40
N HIS A 673 -11.94 -35.19 -6.72
CA HIS A 673 -11.69 -36.30 -5.78
C HIS A 673 -10.27 -36.30 -5.25
N LYS A 674 -9.27 -36.10 -6.12
CA LYS A 674 -7.88 -36.01 -5.68
C LYS A 674 -7.67 -34.89 -4.68
N MET A 675 -8.24 -33.71 -4.92
CA MET A 675 -8.09 -32.58 -4.01
C MET A 675 -8.81 -32.84 -2.68
N VAL A 676 -10.07 -33.27 -2.72
CA VAL A 676 -10.94 -33.41 -1.53
C VAL A 676 -10.58 -34.61 -0.68
N ASP A 677 -10.26 -35.75 -1.30
CA ASP A 677 -10.04 -37.00 -0.57
C ASP A 677 -8.57 -37.22 -0.19
N GLU A 678 -7.63 -36.73 -1.01
CA GLU A 678 -6.20 -36.96 -0.78
C GLU A 678 -5.49 -35.77 -0.11
N TRP A 679 -5.78 -34.53 -0.55
CA TRP A 679 -5.00 -33.35 -0.15
C TRP A 679 -5.65 -32.52 0.93
N LEU A 680 -6.98 -32.36 0.92
CA LEU A 680 -7.70 -31.59 1.92
C LEU A 680 -7.39 -32.06 3.37
N PRO A 681 -7.36 -33.37 3.70
CA PRO A 681 -6.99 -33.80 5.04
C PRO A 681 -5.53 -33.47 5.41
N LYS A 682 -4.63 -33.40 4.41
CA LYS A 682 -3.20 -33.06 4.62
C LYS A 682 -2.98 -31.56 4.85
N LEU A 683 -3.95 -30.71 4.52
CA LEU A 683 -3.91 -29.26 4.75
C LEU A 683 -4.32 -28.88 6.18
N LEU A 684 -4.86 -29.83 6.95
CA LEU A 684 -5.36 -29.59 8.30
C LEU A 684 -4.26 -29.87 9.34
N VAL A 685 -4.09 -28.93 10.26
CA VAL A 685 -3.13 -29.05 11.37
C VAL A 685 -3.62 -30.09 12.35
N ARG A 686 -2.78 -31.09 12.63
CA ARG A 686 -3.09 -32.18 13.58
C ARG A 686 -3.54 -31.64 14.92
N ASN A 687 -4.72 -32.08 15.37
CA ASN A 687 -5.27 -31.80 16.70
C ASN A 687 -6.05 -33.01 17.26
N SER A 688 -6.67 -32.86 18.42
CA SER A 688 -7.40 -33.95 19.09
C SER A 688 -8.75 -34.30 18.45
N CYS A 689 -9.24 -33.48 17.53
CA CYS A 689 -10.58 -33.53 16.93
C CYS A 689 -10.50 -33.65 15.39
N MET A 690 -9.44 -34.32 14.88
CA MET A 690 -9.13 -34.31 13.45
C MET A 690 -10.23 -34.90 12.57
N ASP A 691 -10.86 -35.99 12.99
CA ASP A 691 -11.90 -36.65 12.18
C ASP A 691 -13.13 -35.74 12.02
N ASP A 692 -13.56 -35.07 13.09
CA ASP A 692 -14.65 -34.10 13.04
C ASP A 692 -14.28 -32.87 12.20
N GLN A 693 -13.03 -32.40 12.30
CA GLN A 693 -12.55 -31.28 11.49
C GLN A 693 -12.53 -31.62 10.00
N VAL A 694 -12.06 -32.82 9.62
CA VAL A 694 -12.04 -33.30 8.23
C VAL A 694 -13.47 -33.38 7.69
N ASN A 695 -14.41 -33.93 8.46
CA ASN A 695 -15.81 -34.05 8.04
C ASN A 695 -16.44 -32.66 7.85
N SER A 696 -16.26 -31.74 8.81
CA SER A 696 -16.76 -30.36 8.71
C SER A 696 -16.22 -29.65 7.46
N VAL A 697 -14.93 -29.76 7.19
CA VAL A 697 -14.28 -29.09 6.06
C VAL A 697 -14.74 -29.67 4.71
N LYS A 698 -15.00 -30.99 4.65
CA LYS A 698 -15.60 -31.62 3.46
C LYS A 698 -17.04 -31.15 3.22
N GLU A 699 -17.84 -31.04 4.28
CA GLU A 699 -19.21 -30.49 4.18
C GLU A 699 -19.22 -29.04 3.70
N ASP A 700 -18.33 -28.21 4.23
CA ASP A 700 -18.25 -26.80 3.84
C ASP A 700 -17.79 -26.62 2.40
N LEU A 701 -16.89 -27.49 1.92
CA LEU A 701 -16.51 -27.51 0.51
C LEU A 701 -17.67 -27.94 -0.40
N ALA A 702 -18.46 -28.95 0.01
CA ALA A 702 -19.64 -29.36 -0.74
C ALA A 702 -20.67 -28.21 -0.84
N LYS A 703 -20.95 -27.53 0.29
CA LYS A 703 -21.81 -26.34 0.34
C LYS A 703 -21.31 -25.23 -0.59
N LEU A 704 -20.00 -24.97 -0.61
CA LEU A 704 -19.40 -23.97 -1.50
C LEU A 704 -19.67 -24.30 -2.98
N PHE A 705 -19.45 -25.53 -3.41
CA PHE A 705 -19.64 -25.91 -4.81
C PHE A 705 -21.11 -25.96 -5.23
N ASP A 706 -22.02 -26.32 -4.32
CA ASP A 706 -23.46 -26.18 -4.55
C ASP A 706 -23.87 -24.71 -4.69
N LEU A 707 -23.28 -23.81 -3.89
CA LEU A 707 -23.50 -22.38 -4.02
C LEU A 707 -22.97 -21.83 -5.35
N ILE A 708 -21.77 -22.25 -5.78
CA ILE A 708 -21.20 -21.88 -7.09
C ILE A 708 -22.12 -22.29 -8.25
N LYS A 709 -22.79 -23.45 -8.15
CA LYS A 709 -23.76 -23.90 -9.15
C LYS A 709 -25.01 -23.03 -9.17
N LYS A 710 -25.50 -22.58 -8.01
CA LYS A 710 -26.68 -21.69 -7.90
C LYS A 710 -26.41 -20.26 -8.39
N LEU A 711 -25.18 -19.79 -8.22
CA LEU A 711 -24.76 -18.44 -8.62
C LEU A 711 -24.56 -18.28 -10.14
N ASN A 712 -24.33 -19.38 -10.85
CA ASN A 712 -24.35 -19.45 -12.32
C ASN A 712 -25.75 -19.63 -12.86
#